data_AF-A0A933QW23-F1
#
_entry.id   AF-A0A933QW23-F1
#
_cell.length_a   1.000
_cell.length_b   1.000
_cell.length_c   1.000
_cell.angle_alpha   90.00
_cell.angle_beta   90.00
_cell.angle_gamma   90.00
#
_symmetry.space_group_name_H-M   'P 1'
#
loop_
_entity.id
_entity.type
_entity.pdbx_description
1 polymer ?
#
loop_
_entity_poly.entity_id
_entity_poly.type
_entity_poly.pdbx_seq_one_letter_code
_entity_poly.pdbx_strand_id
1 'polypeptide(L)'
;MKNVGMWFKVFAFAILLIVMGAQFTGAQKTAASSQTDTPLDSITSERPRSSVPDDVYWDNRFTNRGLDGVVQAIATSGSNVYVAGHFMTADNVVLNRVAMWNGNNWSALGQGLSCGVSYCAPYANAIAVSGSNVYVGGMFTAAGNVDASSIAMWNGSTWSALGSGVNGIVNAIAVSGNDVYVGGFFTTAGGVSAHNIAKWNTLTNTWSVLGEGIYGEYVNAIAVIGSDIYVGGSFNTAGGIELRNIAKWNGISWSGVGMGIWNSWGFGSGVNAFAVNGNDLFVGGRFDLAGGVAVNNLAKWNGSIWEDLGGGIPSSCGSCIRVYALAVSGIDLYVGADYLSVGGVTPVVAKWNGSTWSNLGSGTTVTIYAIAINGNDINAGGAFGNSSWTEVNYIARWDGSSWSSLSNVITNTVNGDIYTIAIKGDEIYIGGDFTRAGNINTYNIAKWNRKTNTWSSLSWGVDGPVHAIATNGNDVYVGGCFRSMNSIAKWNGSLWSTLGNGLSGCVRAIATNGTDVYAGGSFTFSGPLTVNGIAKWNGSTWSPLGSGLGFGRAYALALNGNDLYVGGMFFEAGGVSAQNIARWDGNNWSAVGTSGVSGGVPYLTRVNTIAATGNEVYVGGNFTSARMSQPRGTVASNIAKWNGTSWSTVGGGVDGTVNAIALSGNNVYVGGTFTLAGTVDANYIAMWDGTKWRPLGSGIGGCSYSPCTISPVVRTIAVNGANVYVGGQFSVAGNKPSYRLAHWSKNQLYLPLILR
;
A
#
# COMPACT_ATOMS: atom_id res chain seq x y z
N MET A 1 -47.81 -26.96 -33.91
CA MET A 1 -46.94 -27.83 -33.08
C MET A 1 -45.80 -28.36 -33.94
N LYS A 2 -44.63 -28.64 -33.35
CA LYS A 2 -43.50 -29.44 -33.89
C LYS A 2 -43.25 -29.38 -35.42
N ASN A 3 -42.29 -28.55 -35.83
CA ASN A 3 -41.49 -28.80 -37.03
C ASN A 3 -40.14 -29.39 -36.62
N VAL A 4 -39.73 -30.49 -37.26
CA VAL A 4 -38.37 -31.05 -37.21
C VAL A 4 -38.04 -31.54 -38.62
N GLY A 5 -36.96 -31.05 -39.21
CA GLY A 5 -36.49 -31.43 -40.54
C GLY A 5 -35.00 -31.19 -40.65
N MET A 6 -34.25 -32.25 -40.98
CA MET A 6 -32.78 -32.26 -41.15
C MET A 6 -32.45 -32.23 -42.66
N TRP A 7 -31.17 -32.47 -43.04
CA TRP A 7 -30.61 -32.59 -44.41
C TRP A 7 -30.11 -31.28 -45.04
N PHE A 8 -28.98 -31.21 -45.79
CA PHE A 8 -27.76 -32.08 -45.91
C PHE A 8 -26.71 -31.39 -46.83
N LYS A 9 -25.44 -31.86 -46.83
CA LYS A 9 -24.47 -31.82 -47.98
C LYS A 9 -23.97 -30.43 -48.48
N VAL A 10 -22.89 -30.28 -49.30
CA VAL A 10 -21.65 -31.05 -49.59
C VAL A 10 -20.62 -30.13 -50.26
N PHE A 11 -19.32 -30.40 -50.08
CA PHE A 11 -18.31 -30.44 -51.17
C PHE A 11 -17.15 -31.38 -50.78
N ALA A 12 -16.15 -31.59 -51.65
CA ALA A 12 -15.12 -32.62 -51.52
C ALA A 12 -13.82 -32.29 -52.32
N PHE A 13 -12.93 -33.29 -52.43
CA PHE A 13 -11.61 -33.33 -53.10
C PHE A 13 -10.39 -32.74 -52.33
N ALA A 14 -9.16 -33.25 -52.48
CA ALA A 14 -8.56 -34.60 -52.29
C ALA A 14 -7.10 -34.63 -52.85
N ILE A 15 -6.37 -35.75 -52.68
CA ILE A 15 -5.11 -36.16 -53.41
C ILE A 15 -3.79 -35.45 -52.95
N LEU A 16 -2.59 -36.05 -52.80
CA LEU A 16 -2.12 -37.47 -52.67
C LEU A 16 -0.58 -37.58 -52.37
N LEU A 17 -0.13 -38.30 -51.31
CA LEU A 17 1.24 -38.90 -51.07
C LEU A 17 2.48 -37.93 -51.08
N ILE A 18 3.79 -38.27 -50.91
CA ILE A 18 4.66 -39.46 -50.59
C ILE A 18 5.93 -38.94 -49.80
N VAL A 19 6.46 -39.50 -48.69
CA VAL A 19 7.42 -40.63 -48.41
C VAL A 19 8.94 -40.40 -48.68
N MET A 20 9.79 -40.73 -47.67
CA MET A 20 11.29 -40.82 -47.62
C MET A 20 12.12 -39.51 -47.72
N GLY A 21 13.32 -39.36 -47.12
CA GLY A 21 14.04 -40.17 -46.10
C GLY A 21 15.57 -39.90 -46.03
N ALA A 22 16.21 -40.06 -44.83
CA ALA A 22 17.69 -40.11 -44.57
C ALA A 22 18.57 -38.86 -44.94
N GLN A 23 19.84 -38.70 -44.50
CA GLN A 23 20.50 -38.79 -43.18
C GLN A 23 21.92 -38.14 -43.21
N PHE A 24 22.36 -37.48 -42.11
CA PHE A 24 23.76 -37.25 -41.65
C PHE A 24 24.83 -36.40 -42.43
N THR A 25 25.84 -35.98 -41.64
CA THR A 25 27.14 -35.31 -41.98
C THR A 25 27.09 -33.81 -42.35
N GLY A 26 28.08 -32.95 -42.02
CA GLY A 26 29.22 -33.14 -41.10
C GLY A 26 30.26 -31.97 -41.07
N ALA A 27 30.90 -31.77 -39.91
CA ALA A 27 32.21 -31.11 -39.65
C ALA A 27 32.51 -29.62 -40.03
N GLN A 28 32.81 -28.82 -38.99
CA GLN A 28 33.86 -27.79 -38.82
C GLN A 28 34.54 -27.06 -40.02
N LYS A 29 34.66 -25.72 -39.95
CA LYS A 29 35.96 -25.03 -39.70
C LYS A 29 35.86 -23.54 -39.32
N THR A 30 37.01 -22.91 -39.07
CA THR A 30 37.27 -21.75 -38.17
C THR A 30 37.75 -20.45 -38.81
N ALA A 31 37.50 -19.31 -38.11
CA ALA A 31 38.35 -18.10 -37.94
C ALA A 31 38.34 -16.91 -38.95
N ALA A 32 38.31 -15.68 -38.38
CA ALA A 32 39.07 -14.43 -38.66
C ALA A 32 39.15 -13.82 -40.10
N SER A 33 39.25 -12.49 -40.34
CA SER A 33 39.22 -11.24 -39.53
C SER A 33 39.10 -9.98 -40.43
N SER A 34 38.91 -8.76 -39.84
CA SER A 34 39.16 -7.39 -40.41
C SER A 34 38.33 -6.95 -41.66
N GLN A 35 37.67 -5.78 -41.73
CA GLN A 35 38.13 -4.35 -41.75
C GLN A 35 39.05 -4.01 -42.94
N THR A 36 38.92 -2.89 -43.68
CA THR A 36 38.24 -1.57 -43.46
C THR A 36 37.52 -1.00 -44.72
N ASP A 37 36.72 0.07 -44.59
CA ASP A 37 36.80 1.36 -45.36
C ASP A 37 35.47 2.17 -45.47
N THR A 38 35.60 3.51 -45.59
CA THR A 38 34.55 4.57 -45.62
C THR A 38 35.12 5.80 -46.38
N PRO A 39 34.37 6.70 -47.09
CA PRO A 39 33.55 7.73 -46.41
C PRO A 39 32.39 8.49 -47.17
N LEU A 40 31.56 9.19 -46.38
CA LEU A 40 30.84 10.49 -46.56
C LEU A 40 29.71 10.78 -47.58
N ASP A 41 28.83 11.70 -47.11
CA ASP A 41 27.85 12.65 -47.73
C ASP A 41 26.70 12.12 -48.63
N SER A 42 25.40 12.33 -48.33
CA SER A 42 24.53 13.56 -48.22
C SER A 42 24.03 14.07 -49.60
N ILE A 43 22.78 14.52 -49.85
CA ILE A 43 21.82 15.31 -49.02
C ILE A 43 20.36 15.18 -49.62
N THR A 44 19.28 15.29 -48.80
CA THR A 44 17.82 15.60 -49.10
C THR A 44 17.08 15.08 -50.38
N SER A 45 15.77 14.78 -50.45
CA SER A 45 14.56 14.65 -49.58
C SER A 45 13.38 14.14 -50.48
N GLU A 46 12.07 14.02 -50.18
CA GLU A 46 11.23 14.31 -48.99
C GLU A 46 10.08 13.26 -48.81
N ARG A 47 8.80 13.58 -49.11
CA ARG A 47 7.55 12.87 -48.73
C ARG A 47 6.39 13.20 -49.71
N PRO A 48 5.09 12.83 -49.51
CA PRO A 48 4.38 12.06 -48.45
C PRO A 48 3.68 10.78 -48.99
N ARG A 49 2.91 9.91 -48.29
CA ARG A 49 2.04 9.94 -47.07
C ARG A 49 2.19 8.59 -46.30
N SER A 50 1.56 8.29 -45.15
CA SER A 50 0.47 8.92 -44.37
C SER A 50 0.65 8.75 -42.84
N SER A 51 -0.21 9.35 -42.03
CA SER A 51 -0.06 9.48 -40.56
C SER A 51 -0.86 8.47 -39.74
N VAL A 52 -0.26 7.97 -38.65
CA VAL A 52 -0.96 7.45 -37.46
C VAL A 52 -0.51 8.32 -36.28
N PRO A 53 -1.43 8.87 -35.46
CA PRO A 53 -1.06 9.63 -34.25
C PRO A 53 -0.56 8.75 -33.09
N ASP A 54 -0.02 9.43 -32.07
CA ASP A 54 0.24 8.95 -30.69
C ASP A 54 1.47 8.06 -30.42
N ASP A 55 2.31 7.74 -31.41
CA ASP A 55 3.66 7.17 -31.18
C ASP A 55 4.73 8.28 -30.99
N VAL A 56 4.58 9.08 -29.92
CA VAL A 56 5.40 10.30 -29.70
C VAL A 56 5.86 10.51 -28.24
N TYR A 57 5.62 9.55 -27.34
CA TYR A 57 5.91 9.70 -25.90
C TYR A 57 6.76 8.57 -25.27
N TRP A 58 7.36 7.69 -26.09
CA TRP A 58 8.39 6.77 -25.61
C TRP A 58 9.78 7.36 -25.87
N ASP A 59 10.49 7.72 -24.79
CA ASP A 59 11.77 8.42 -24.86
C ASP A 59 12.93 7.47 -24.51
N ASN A 60 13.83 7.27 -25.47
CA ASN A 60 14.94 6.31 -25.40
C ASN A 60 16.22 6.90 -24.75
N ARG A 61 16.14 8.07 -24.09
CA ARG A 61 17.26 8.68 -23.34
C ARG A 61 17.61 8.01 -22.01
N PHE A 62 16.81 7.05 -21.52
CA PHE A 62 17.09 6.27 -20.29
C PHE A 62 18.17 5.18 -20.48
N THR A 63 19.34 5.57 -20.99
CA THR A 63 20.50 4.70 -21.22
C THR A 63 21.75 5.09 -20.42
N ASN A 64 21.66 6.14 -19.59
CA ASN A 64 22.72 6.60 -18.67
C ASN A 64 22.50 6.13 -17.22
N ARG A 65 23.43 6.44 -16.31
CA ARG A 65 23.59 5.77 -14.99
C ARG A 65 23.33 6.73 -13.84
N GLY A 66 22.27 6.49 -13.06
CA GLY A 66 21.90 7.31 -11.89
C GLY A 66 22.85 7.23 -10.68
N LEU A 67 22.34 7.66 -9.51
CA LEU A 67 23.09 7.79 -8.25
C LEU A 67 23.82 6.51 -7.82
N ASP A 68 25.06 6.67 -7.35
CA ASP A 68 25.96 5.57 -6.96
C ASP A 68 25.92 5.14 -5.48
N GLY A 69 25.11 5.78 -4.63
CA GLY A 69 25.09 5.51 -3.20
C GLY A 69 23.80 5.91 -2.47
N VAL A 70 23.74 5.58 -1.18
CA VAL A 70 22.54 5.71 -0.33
C VAL A 70 22.16 7.17 -0.11
N VAL A 71 20.86 7.49 -0.28
CA VAL A 71 20.24 8.73 0.18
C VAL A 71 19.65 8.49 1.58
N GLN A 72 20.05 9.31 2.55
CA GLN A 72 19.58 9.26 3.95
C GLN A 72 18.39 10.19 4.19
N ALA A 73 18.38 11.37 3.56
CA ALA A 73 17.32 12.37 3.76
C ALA A 73 17.00 13.12 2.46
N ILE A 74 15.75 13.57 2.35
CA ILE A 74 15.20 14.24 1.15
C ILE A 74 14.34 15.44 1.59
N ALA A 75 14.48 16.57 0.89
CA ALA A 75 13.59 17.71 1.01
C ALA A 75 13.30 18.34 -0.38
N THR A 76 12.30 19.20 -0.47
CA THR A 76 11.83 19.76 -1.75
C THR A 76 11.55 21.26 -1.63
N SER A 77 11.89 22.04 -2.65
CA SER A 77 11.42 23.43 -2.79
C SER A 77 11.18 23.76 -4.26
N GLY A 78 9.97 24.22 -4.58
CA GLY A 78 9.50 24.36 -5.96
C GLY A 78 9.57 23.04 -6.72
N SER A 79 10.15 23.06 -7.92
CA SER A 79 10.42 21.88 -8.75
C SER A 79 11.67 21.09 -8.34
N ASN A 80 12.46 21.59 -7.38
CA ASN A 80 13.77 21.04 -7.07
C ASN A 80 13.67 20.00 -5.94
N VAL A 81 14.27 18.83 -6.18
CA VAL A 81 14.42 17.79 -5.16
C VAL A 81 15.86 17.84 -4.64
N TYR A 82 16.01 18.05 -3.33
CA TYR A 82 17.28 18.05 -2.62
C TYR A 82 17.45 16.72 -1.89
N VAL A 83 18.56 16.03 -2.15
CA VAL A 83 18.90 14.74 -1.54
C VAL A 83 20.22 14.82 -0.79
N ALA A 84 20.30 14.11 0.33
CA ALA A 84 21.43 14.11 1.24
C ALA A 84 21.78 12.67 1.66
N GLY A 85 23.05 12.28 1.76
CA GLY A 85 23.42 10.92 2.17
C GLY A 85 24.91 10.56 2.02
N HIS A 86 25.18 9.43 1.36
CA HIS A 86 26.50 8.80 1.20
C HIS A 86 27.01 8.75 -0.26
N PHE A 87 26.16 9.09 -1.24
CA PHE A 87 26.49 9.07 -2.66
C PHE A 87 27.63 10.03 -3.04
N MET A 88 28.38 9.66 -4.07
CA MET A 88 29.48 10.44 -4.64
C MET A 88 29.13 11.01 -6.01
N THR A 89 28.40 10.27 -6.86
CA THR A 89 28.12 10.64 -8.26
C THR A 89 26.73 10.25 -8.75
N ALA A 90 26.28 10.89 -9.84
CA ALA A 90 25.22 10.42 -10.73
C ALA A 90 25.49 10.92 -12.15
N ASP A 91 25.25 10.11 -13.18
CA ASP A 91 25.46 10.43 -14.60
C ASP A 91 26.87 11.00 -14.91
N ASN A 92 27.87 10.53 -14.16
CA ASN A 92 29.27 11.00 -14.13
C ASN A 92 29.49 12.41 -13.54
N VAL A 93 28.45 13.10 -13.06
CA VAL A 93 28.56 14.33 -12.25
C VAL A 93 28.98 13.95 -10.83
N VAL A 94 30.00 14.61 -10.29
CA VAL A 94 30.38 14.48 -8.87
C VAL A 94 29.46 15.35 -8.02
N LEU A 95 28.81 14.75 -7.03
CA LEU A 95 27.74 15.33 -6.21
C LEU A 95 28.08 15.45 -4.72
N ASN A 96 29.07 14.70 -4.23
CA ASN A 96 29.61 14.81 -2.86
C ASN A 96 28.53 14.92 -1.77
N ARG A 97 27.66 13.90 -1.68
CA ARG A 97 26.68 13.66 -0.60
C ARG A 97 25.50 14.62 -0.49
N VAL A 98 25.46 15.71 -1.27
CA VAL A 98 24.29 16.60 -1.33
C VAL A 98 24.05 17.07 -2.77
N ALA A 99 22.90 16.70 -3.32
CA ALA A 99 22.55 16.99 -4.72
C ALA A 99 21.17 17.63 -4.87
N MET A 100 21.00 18.35 -5.97
CA MET A 100 19.73 18.89 -6.47
C MET A 100 19.41 18.27 -7.83
N TRP A 101 18.23 17.67 -7.95
CA TRP A 101 17.62 17.34 -9.24
C TRP A 101 16.68 18.47 -9.67
N ASN A 102 16.89 18.99 -10.89
CA ASN A 102 16.13 20.14 -11.43
C ASN A 102 15.04 19.75 -12.45
N GLY A 103 14.70 18.46 -12.54
CA GLY A 103 13.78 17.92 -13.55
C GLY A 103 14.45 17.37 -14.80
N ASN A 104 15.70 17.74 -15.10
CA ASN A 104 16.42 17.29 -16.30
C ASN A 104 17.84 16.79 -16.02
N ASN A 105 18.55 17.35 -15.02
CA ASN A 105 19.93 17.00 -14.70
C ASN A 105 20.15 16.96 -13.18
N TRP A 106 21.12 16.13 -12.77
CA TRP A 106 21.71 16.19 -11.44
C TRP A 106 22.70 17.36 -11.33
N SER A 107 22.74 18.00 -10.17
CA SER A 107 23.66 19.09 -9.87
C SER A 107 24.11 19.03 -8.41
N ALA A 108 25.38 19.31 -8.15
CA ALA A 108 25.93 19.38 -6.80
C ALA A 108 25.53 20.70 -6.12
N LEU A 109 25.36 20.68 -4.79
CA LEU A 109 25.27 21.94 -4.03
C LEU A 109 26.70 22.45 -3.79
N GLY A 110 27.19 23.25 -4.75
CA GLY A 110 28.58 23.67 -4.80
C GLY A 110 29.53 22.47 -4.92
N GLN A 111 30.43 22.30 -3.96
CA GLN A 111 31.33 21.16 -3.88
C GLN A 111 30.83 20.02 -2.96
N GLY A 112 29.61 20.13 -2.41
CA GLY A 112 29.07 19.17 -1.44
C GLY A 112 29.76 19.23 -0.06
N LEU A 113 29.80 18.10 0.66
CA LEU A 113 30.29 18.01 2.05
C LEU A 113 31.65 17.31 2.17
N SER A 114 32.48 17.78 3.10
CA SER A 114 33.85 17.28 3.33
C SER A 114 34.19 17.15 4.83
N CYS A 115 35.24 16.35 5.11
CA CYS A 115 35.95 16.39 6.39
C CYS A 115 37.41 16.82 6.14
N GLY A 116 37.99 17.61 7.05
CA GLY A 116 39.39 18.05 6.97
C GLY A 116 40.46 16.98 7.25
N VAL A 117 40.10 15.69 7.37
CA VAL A 117 41.04 14.59 7.68
C VAL A 117 40.77 13.34 6.86
N SER A 118 41.83 12.69 6.36
CA SER A 118 41.80 11.62 5.35
C SER A 118 41.09 10.32 5.73
N TYR A 119 40.65 10.17 6.98
CA TYR A 119 39.95 8.98 7.49
C TYR A 119 38.51 9.25 7.94
N CYS A 120 38.05 10.51 7.87
CA CYS A 120 36.65 10.85 8.09
C CYS A 120 35.89 10.70 6.77
N ALA A 121 34.98 9.73 6.70
CA ALA A 121 33.99 9.67 5.64
C ALA A 121 32.82 10.59 6.04
N PRO A 122 32.64 11.78 5.42
CA PRO A 122 31.52 12.62 5.76
C PRO A 122 30.20 11.95 5.34
N TYR A 123 29.11 12.37 5.95
CA TYR A 123 27.75 11.99 5.54
C TYR A 123 26.74 13.01 6.07
N ALA A 124 25.62 13.13 5.36
CA ALA A 124 24.48 13.92 5.81
C ALA A 124 23.35 12.98 6.28
N ASN A 125 22.87 13.22 7.50
CA ASN A 125 21.75 12.49 8.12
C ASN A 125 20.44 13.28 8.01
N ALA A 126 20.50 14.62 7.95
CA ALA A 126 19.34 15.49 7.99
C ALA A 126 19.39 16.55 6.87
N ILE A 127 18.23 16.86 6.30
CA ILE A 127 18.04 17.99 5.40
C ILE A 127 16.68 18.64 5.65
N ALA A 128 16.63 19.96 5.75
CA ALA A 128 15.42 20.74 5.95
C ALA A 128 15.46 22.00 5.07
N VAL A 129 14.33 22.46 4.55
CA VAL A 129 14.29 23.60 3.61
C VAL A 129 13.27 24.64 4.07
N SER A 130 13.67 25.91 4.05
CA SER A 130 12.82 27.07 4.32
C SER A 130 13.05 28.13 3.24
N GLY A 131 12.05 28.30 2.37
CA GLY A 131 12.18 29.14 1.17
C GLY A 131 13.27 28.61 0.21
N SER A 132 14.30 29.42 -0.01
CA SER A 132 15.51 29.06 -0.78
C SER A 132 16.60 28.38 0.06
N ASN A 133 16.49 28.41 1.40
CA ASN A 133 17.57 27.99 2.29
C ASN A 133 17.45 26.51 2.64
N VAL A 134 18.47 25.74 2.27
CA VAL A 134 18.60 24.30 2.47
C VAL A 134 19.58 24.04 3.60
N TYR A 135 19.07 23.70 4.78
CA TYR A 135 19.85 23.32 5.97
C TYR A 135 20.21 21.84 5.87
N VAL A 136 21.49 21.50 6.05
CA VAL A 136 21.99 20.12 5.98
C VAL A 136 22.80 19.81 7.24
N GLY A 137 22.57 18.65 7.84
CA GLY A 137 23.25 18.19 9.05
C GLY A 137 23.67 16.73 8.98
N GLY A 138 24.69 16.36 9.76
CA GLY A 138 25.24 15.01 9.77
C GLY A 138 26.58 14.95 10.49
N MET A 139 27.57 14.33 9.87
CA MET A 139 28.97 14.33 10.29
C MET A 139 29.83 14.87 9.15
N PHE A 140 30.26 16.13 9.27
CA PHE A 140 31.16 16.81 8.34
C PHE A 140 31.81 18.01 9.06
N THR A 141 32.95 18.49 8.56
CA THR A 141 33.62 19.68 9.11
C THR A 141 33.53 20.89 8.19
N ALA A 142 33.23 20.71 6.92
CA ALA A 142 33.01 21.80 5.98
C ALA A 142 31.94 21.46 4.92
N ALA A 143 31.30 22.53 4.41
CA ALA A 143 30.37 22.50 3.30
C ALA A 143 30.94 23.37 2.17
N GLY A 144 31.41 22.73 1.10
CA GLY A 144 32.40 23.31 0.19
C GLY A 144 33.62 23.86 0.93
N ASN A 145 33.95 25.14 0.69
CA ASN A 145 35.05 25.85 1.34
C ASN A 145 34.65 26.56 2.65
N VAL A 146 33.48 26.25 3.23
CA VAL A 146 33.00 26.89 4.47
C VAL A 146 33.14 25.91 5.63
N ASP A 147 33.98 26.25 6.61
CA ASP A 147 34.09 25.52 7.88
C ASP A 147 32.73 25.55 8.59
N ALA A 148 32.12 24.37 8.72
CA ALA A 148 30.76 24.18 9.20
C ALA A 148 30.68 22.85 9.94
N SER A 149 30.77 22.88 11.26
CA SER A 149 30.76 21.69 12.11
C SER A 149 29.37 21.07 12.18
N SER A 150 29.15 20.02 11.40
CA SER A 150 27.94 19.16 11.36
C SER A 150 26.60 19.83 11.03
N ILE A 151 26.55 21.15 10.79
CA ILE A 151 25.36 21.89 10.36
C ILE A 151 25.75 23.06 9.44
N ALA A 152 25.16 23.09 8.25
CA ALA A 152 25.38 24.13 7.23
C ALA A 152 24.07 24.52 6.54
N MET A 153 24.05 25.68 5.88
CA MET A 153 22.92 26.16 5.07
C MET A 153 23.36 26.63 3.69
N TRP A 154 22.73 26.09 2.65
CA TRP A 154 22.88 26.49 1.27
C TRP A 154 21.73 27.41 0.87
N ASN A 155 22.02 28.64 0.44
CA ASN A 155 21.00 29.66 0.13
C ASN A 155 20.46 29.61 -1.32
N GLY A 156 20.97 28.67 -2.14
CA GLY A 156 20.73 28.59 -3.58
C GLY A 156 22.01 28.74 -4.43
N SER A 157 23.04 29.42 -3.92
CA SER A 157 24.31 29.67 -4.64
C SER A 157 25.58 29.53 -3.80
N THR A 158 25.51 29.69 -2.47
CA THR A 158 26.65 29.50 -1.55
C THR A 158 26.26 28.76 -0.28
N TRP A 159 27.24 28.07 0.31
CA TRP A 159 27.15 27.52 1.66
C TRP A 159 27.41 28.60 2.71
N SER A 160 26.91 28.36 3.92
CA SER A 160 27.10 29.18 5.12
C SER A 160 27.04 28.29 6.36
N ALA A 161 27.79 28.65 7.41
CA ALA A 161 27.78 27.94 8.69
C ALA A 161 26.77 28.58 9.66
N LEU A 162 26.13 27.77 10.50
CA LEU A 162 25.29 28.27 11.61
C LEU A 162 26.19 28.56 12.81
N GLY A 163 26.84 29.74 12.80
CA GLY A 163 27.88 30.08 13.76
C GLY A 163 29.06 29.11 13.68
N SER A 164 29.55 28.62 14.82
CA SER A 164 30.57 27.56 14.87
C SER A 164 30.02 26.13 14.70
N GLY A 165 28.74 25.98 14.37
CA GLY A 165 28.04 24.69 14.34
C GLY A 165 27.90 24.05 15.73
N VAL A 166 27.89 22.70 15.76
CA VAL A 166 27.83 21.90 17.00
C VAL A 166 29.06 21.01 17.14
N ASN A 167 29.41 20.61 18.38
CA ASN A 167 30.62 19.82 18.65
C ASN A 167 30.47 18.29 18.46
N GLY A 168 29.49 17.85 17.68
CA GLY A 168 29.14 16.43 17.53
C GLY A 168 28.28 16.16 16.29
N ILE A 169 27.54 15.05 16.26
CA ILE A 169 26.76 14.63 15.07
C ILE A 169 25.36 15.23 15.13
N VAL A 170 24.87 15.80 14.02
CA VAL A 170 23.47 16.23 13.87
C VAL A 170 22.65 15.11 13.23
N ASN A 171 21.58 14.68 13.90
CA ASN A 171 20.65 13.67 13.41
C ASN A 171 19.28 14.24 13.04
N ALA A 172 18.87 15.37 13.62
CA ALA A 172 17.60 16.02 13.35
C ALA A 172 17.75 17.55 13.16
N ILE A 173 16.99 18.08 12.20
CA ILE A 173 16.78 19.52 11.98
C ILE A 173 15.28 19.76 11.79
N ALA A 174 14.72 20.75 12.48
CA ALA A 174 13.37 21.25 12.24
C ALA A 174 13.36 22.77 12.19
N VAL A 175 12.57 23.37 11.30
CA VAL A 175 12.48 24.84 11.14
C VAL A 175 11.08 25.31 11.48
N SER A 176 10.95 26.31 12.35
CA SER A 176 9.70 26.97 12.69
C SER A 176 9.86 28.48 12.58
N GLY A 177 9.34 29.07 11.51
CA GLY A 177 9.54 30.48 11.18
C GLY A 177 11.03 30.82 11.05
N ASN A 178 11.55 31.57 12.02
CA ASN A 178 12.96 31.99 12.07
C ASN A 178 13.83 31.13 13.00
N ASP A 179 13.28 30.10 13.64
CA ASP A 179 14.02 29.23 14.55
C ASP A 179 14.33 27.87 13.90
N VAL A 180 15.61 27.51 13.85
CA VAL A 180 16.14 26.22 13.39
C VAL A 180 16.55 25.42 14.62
N TYR A 181 15.76 24.40 14.94
CA TYR A 181 16.02 23.47 16.03
C TYR A 181 16.91 22.34 15.53
N VAL A 182 17.97 22.04 16.26
CA VAL A 182 19.00 21.07 15.87
C VAL A 182 19.25 20.10 17.02
N GLY A 183 19.26 18.80 16.70
CA GLY A 183 19.35 17.71 17.68
C GLY A 183 20.23 16.58 17.16
N GLY A 184 20.87 15.87 18.09
CA GLY A 184 21.89 14.90 17.74
C GLY A 184 22.62 14.32 18.94
N PHE A 185 23.90 14.01 18.73
CA PHE A 185 24.85 13.65 19.77
C PHE A 185 25.87 14.77 19.92
N PHE A 186 25.61 15.74 20.80
CA PHE A 186 26.48 16.91 21.04
C PHE A 186 26.26 17.52 22.43
N THR A 187 27.25 18.26 22.93
CA THR A 187 27.20 18.95 24.24
C THR A 187 27.33 20.47 24.13
N THR A 188 27.72 21.01 22.97
CA THR A 188 27.71 22.46 22.71
C THR A 188 27.22 22.79 21.30
N ALA A 189 26.58 23.95 21.19
CA ALA A 189 26.16 24.58 19.93
C ALA A 189 26.55 26.06 19.98
N GLY A 190 27.30 26.56 19.01
CA GLY A 190 27.77 27.95 19.03
C GLY A 190 28.66 28.35 20.22
N GLY A 191 29.22 27.37 20.94
CA GLY A 191 29.95 27.57 22.19
C GLY A 191 29.10 27.61 23.47
N VAL A 192 27.76 27.67 23.39
CA VAL A 192 26.90 27.49 24.58
C VAL A 192 26.72 26.00 24.89
N SER A 193 26.66 25.64 26.18
CA SER A 193 26.40 24.27 26.61
C SER A 193 24.95 23.91 26.32
N ALA A 194 24.75 22.97 25.40
CA ALA A 194 23.47 22.61 24.84
C ALA A 194 23.45 21.08 24.69
N HIS A 195 22.95 20.40 25.72
CA HIS A 195 22.96 18.92 25.77
C HIS A 195 21.94 18.35 24.79
N ASN A 196 22.44 17.83 23.66
CA ASN A 196 21.74 17.14 22.57
C ASN A 196 20.59 17.90 21.86
N ILE A 197 20.24 19.12 22.28
CA ILE A 197 19.23 19.99 21.66
C ILE A 197 19.65 21.46 21.73
N ALA A 198 19.52 22.18 20.62
CA ALA A 198 19.80 23.61 20.51
C ALA A 198 18.86 24.30 19.52
N LYS A 199 18.73 25.62 19.62
CA LYS A 199 17.95 26.46 18.69
C LYS A 199 18.80 27.59 18.13
N TRP A 200 18.95 27.65 16.82
CA TRP A 200 19.54 28.76 16.08
C TRP A 200 18.45 29.71 15.58
N ASN A 201 18.55 31.00 15.84
CA ASN A 201 17.62 31.99 15.27
C ASN A 201 18.24 32.67 14.04
N THR A 202 17.51 32.69 12.92
CA THR A 202 17.99 33.19 11.61
C THR A 202 17.98 34.71 11.47
N LEU A 203 17.26 35.44 12.33
CA LEU A 203 17.29 36.91 12.34
C LEU A 203 18.48 37.45 13.13
N THR A 204 18.75 36.88 14.30
CA THR A 204 19.88 37.29 15.16
C THR A 204 21.18 36.57 14.83
N ASN A 205 21.11 35.43 14.13
CA ASN A 205 22.23 34.53 13.87
C ASN A 205 22.95 34.10 15.16
N THR A 206 22.15 33.67 16.15
CA THR A 206 22.63 33.20 17.46
C THR A 206 22.06 31.84 17.84
N TRP A 207 22.87 31.06 18.56
CA TRP A 207 22.45 29.84 19.23
C TRP A 207 21.83 30.14 20.60
N SER A 208 20.89 29.30 21.01
CA SER A 208 20.19 29.36 22.30
C SER A 208 19.88 27.95 22.81
N VAL A 209 19.89 27.80 24.14
CA VAL A 209 19.59 26.55 24.85
C VAL A 209 18.09 26.41 25.10
N LEU A 210 17.60 25.18 25.28
CA LEU A 210 16.23 24.89 25.71
C LEU A 210 16.29 24.38 27.15
N GLY A 211 16.26 25.29 28.12
CA GLY A 211 16.57 24.98 29.52
C GLY A 211 17.94 24.30 29.65
N GLU A 212 18.04 23.34 30.58
CA GLU A 212 19.26 22.52 30.78
C GLU A 212 19.58 21.54 29.62
N GLY A 213 18.70 21.44 28.61
CA GLY A 213 18.80 20.45 27.53
C GLY A 213 18.33 19.05 27.94
N ILE A 214 18.90 18.04 27.29
CA ILE A 214 18.48 16.62 27.36
C ILE A 214 19.69 15.75 27.71
N TYR A 215 19.62 15.04 28.83
CA TYR A 215 20.68 14.12 29.26
C TYR A 215 20.29 12.67 29.00
N GLY A 216 21.23 11.93 28.41
CA GLY A 216 21.03 10.62 27.81
C GLY A 216 22.17 10.29 26.85
N GLU A 217 21.89 9.43 25.87
CA GLU A 217 22.79 9.23 24.73
C GLU A 217 22.62 10.41 23.74
N TYR A 218 21.55 10.42 22.93
CA TYR A 218 21.37 11.34 21.78
C TYR A 218 19.90 11.67 21.50
N VAL A 219 19.65 12.78 20.81
CA VAL A 219 18.39 13.10 20.12
C VAL A 219 18.49 12.70 18.66
N ASN A 220 17.52 11.93 18.17
CA ASN A 220 17.42 11.55 16.76
C ASN A 220 16.22 12.17 16.05
N ALA A 221 15.27 12.75 16.79
CA ALA A 221 14.05 13.31 16.24
C ALA A 221 13.67 14.65 16.90
N ILE A 222 13.27 15.62 16.06
CA ILE A 222 12.65 16.88 16.49
C ILE A 222 11.35 17.06 15.69
N ALA A 223 10.29 17.48 16.38
CA ALA A 223 9.00 17.76 15.80
C ALA A 223 8.47 19.11 16.31
N VAL A 224 7.80 19.86 15.44
CA VAL A 224 7.17 21.15 15.76
C VAL A 224 5.65 20.99 15.65
N ILE A 225 4.94 21.29 16.73
CA ILE A 225 3.48 21.15 16.85
C ILE A 225 2.93 22.49 17.36
N GLY A 226 2.45 23.34 16.45
CA GLY A 226 2.13 24.72 16.78
C GLY A 226 3.36 25.47 17.29
N SER A 227 3.33 25.91 18.55
CA SER A 227 4.48 26.50 19.26
C SER A 227 5.35 25.46 20.00
N ASP A 228 4.86 24.23 20.16
CA ASP A 228 5.51 23.22 20.99
C ASP A 228 6.58 22.45 20.20
N ILE A 229 7.72 22.20 20.84
CA ILE A 229 8.82 21.41 20.29
C ILE A 229 8.88 20.07 21.02
N TYR A 230 8.71 18.98 20.29
CA TYR A 230 8.86 17.63 20.83
C TYR A 230 10.24 17.09 20.43
N VAL A 231 10.90 16.40 21.35
CA VAL A 231 12.25 15.85 21.20
C VAL A 231 12.27 14.36 21.53
N GLY A 232 12.92 13.57 20.68
CA GLY A 232 12.92 12.11 20.73
C GLY A 232 14.32 11.57 20.52
N GLY A 233 14.70 10.60 21.33
CA GLY A 233 16.05 10.07 21.35
C GLY A 233 16.20 8.84 22.25
N SER A 234 17.44 8.51 22.56
CA SER A 234 17.80 7.60 23.64
C SER A 234 18.22 8.45 24.85
N PHE A 235 17.33 8.67 25.81
CA PHE A 235 17.58 9.57 26.95
C PHE A 235 16.69 9.32 28.18
N ASN A 236 17.13 9.82 29.34
CA ASN A 236 16.45 9.61 30.63
C ASN A 236 16.01 10.89 31.33
N THR A 237 16.48 12.08 30.95
CA THR A 237 15.95 13.35 31.48
C THR A 237 15.90 14.45 30.43
N ALA A 238 14.99 15.42 30.61
CA ALA A 238 15.06 16.72 29.95
C ALA A 238 14.70 17.82 30.97
N GLY A 239 15.47 18.91 31.02
CA GLY A 239 15.29 19.98 32.00
C GLY A 239 15.41 19.55 33.47
N GLY A 240 16.16 18.48 33.76
CA GLY A 240 16.30 17.90 35.10
C GLY A 240 15.12 17.01 35.57
N ILE A 241 14.09 16.84 34.75
CA ILE A 241 12.94 15.96 35.04
C ILE A 241 13.22 14.57 34.45
N GLU A 242 12.95 13.49 35.20
CA GLU A 242 13.05 12.11 34.68
C GLU A 242 12.00 11.88 33.58
N LEU A 243 12.46 11.85 32.32
CA LEU A 243 11.64 11.79 31.11
C LEU A 243 12.27 10.80 30.14
N ARG A 244 11.56 9.70 29.91
CA ARG A 244 12.10 8.50 29.25
C ARG A 244 11.94 8.62 27.74
N ASN A 245 13.05 8.82 27.03
CA ASN A 245 13.22 8.82 25.57
C ASN A 245 12.39 9.84 24.74
N ILE A 246 11.50 10.60 25.39
CA ILE A 246 10.70 11.65 24.77
C ILE A 246 10.33 12.76 25.78
N ALA A 247 10.35 14.02 25.31
CA ALA A 247 9.94 15.19 26.08
C ALA A 247 9.27 16.25 25.18
N LYS A 248 8.56 17.19 25.82
CA LYS A 248 7.88 18.34 25.19
C LYS A 248 8.37 19.66 25.80
N TRP A 249 8.77 20.59 24.95
CA TRP A 249 9.09 21.99 25.27
C TRP A 249 7.98 22.91 24.76
N ASN A 250 7.47 23.80 25.62
CA ASN A 250 6.37 24.72 25.31
C ASN A 250 6.82 26.17 25.02
N GLY A 251 8.12 26.37 24.77
CA GLY A 251 8.75 27.70 24.69
C GLY A 251 9.37 28.19 26.00
N ILE A 252 9.00 27.62 27.15
CA ILE A 252 9.40 28.09 28.49
C ILE A 252 10.02 26.96 29.35
N SER A 253 9.48 25.75 29.28
CA SER A 253 9.80 24.64 30.17
C SER A 253 9.68 23.27 29.49
N TRP A 254 10.50 22.31 29.92
CA TRP A 254 10.32 20.90 29.59
C TRP A 254 9.16 20.28 30.37
N SER A 255 8.50 19.31 29.74
CA SER A 255 7.35 18.58 30.27
C SER A 255 7.32 17.16 29.71
N GLY A 256 6.74 16.24 30.47
CA GLY A 256 6.62 14.84 30.07
C GLY A 256 5.53 14.58 29.05
N VAL A 257 5.79 13.64 28.15
CA VAL A 257 4.82 13.12 27.20
C VAL A 257 4.29 11.83 27.79
N GLY A 258 3.19 11.90 28.55
CA GLY A 258 2.72 10.82 29.44
C GLY A 258 3.83 10.33 30.37
N MET A 259 3.93 9.01 30.57
CA MET A 259 5.04 8.38 31.33
C MET A 259 6.32 8.13 30.50
N GLY A 260 6.43 8.74 29.30
CA GLY A 260 7.53 8.53 28.37
C GLY A 260 7.50 7.18 27.64
N ILE A 261 8.60 6.87 26.95
CA ILE A 261 8.80 5.72 26.08
C ILE A 261 9.84 4.77 26.71
N TRP A 262 9.54 3.47 26.78
CA TRP A 262 10.34 2.48 27.52
C TRP A 262 10.52 1.17 26.73
N ASN A 263 11.59 0.43 27.06
CA ASN A 263 11.84 -0.91 26.53
C ASN A 263 12.07 -1.89 27.68
N SER A 264 11.17 -2.86 27.82
CA SER A 264 11.16 -3.84 28.92
C SER A 264 12.32 -4.83 28.87
N TRP A 265 13.04 -4.91 27.74
CA TRP A 265 14.18 -5.79 27.50
C TRP A 265 15.54 -5.12 27.77
N GLY A 266 15.55 -3.85 28.20
CA GLY A 266 16.73 -3.18 28.78
C GLY A 266 17.86 -2.77 27.82
N PHE A 267 17.79 -3.09 26.52
CA PHE A 267 18.87 -2.81 25.56
C PHE A 267 18.51 -1.75 24.52
N GLY A 268 19.14 -0.56 24.62
CA GLY A 268 19.13 0.47 23.57
C GLY A 268 17.74 0.99 23.22
N SER A 269 16.96 1.39 24.23
CA SER A 269 15.66 2.03 24.07
C SER A 269 15.81 3.43 23.47
N GLY A 270 14.99 3.81 22.50
CA GLY A 270 14.95 5.20 22.06
C GLY A 270 13.97 5.47 20.95
N VAL A 271 13.68 6.75 20.74
CA VAL A 271 12.98 7.28 19.56
C VAL A 271 14.02 7.70 18.54
N ASN A 272 13.89 7.23 17.29
CA ASN A 272 14.79 7.59 16.19
C ASN A 272 14.16 8.56 15.20
N ALA A 273 12.83 8.56 15.11
CA ALA A 273 12.11 9.47 14.24
C ALA A 273 10.79 9.91 14.88
N PHE A 274 10.37 11.09 14.45
CA PHE A 274 9.03 11.63 14.65
C PHE A 274 8.46 11.98 13.31
N ALA A 275 7.14 12.07 13.26
CA ALA A 275 6.51 13.09 12.43
C ALA A 275 5.14 13.49 13.01
N VAL A 276 4.57 14.56 12.45
CA VAL A 276 3.48 15.35 13.04
C VAL A 276 2.25 15.34 12.15
N ASN A 277 1.06 15.14 12.75
CA ASN A 277 -0.22 15.46 12.12
C ASN A 277 -1.01 16.45 12.98
N GLY A 278 -0.99 17.74 12.63
CA GLY A 278 -1.67 18.75 13.46
C GLY A 278 -1.12 18.73 14.89
N ASN A 279 -1.91 18.22 15.84
CA ASN A 279 -1.53 18.07 17.25
C ASN A 279 -1.03 16.65 17.62
N ASP A 280 -1.23 15.66 16.75
CA ASP A 280 -0.74 14.30 16.96
C ASP A 280 0.77 14.22 16.69
N LEU A 281 1.51 13.68 17.65
CA LEU A 281 2.90 13.28 17.46
C LEU A 281 2.98 11.77 17.29
N PHE A 282 3.52 11.33 16.16
CA PHE A 282 3.86 9.93 15.94
C PHE A 282 5.33 9.71 16.25
N VAL A 283 5.60 8.60 16.95
CA VAL A 283 6.85 8.35 17.64
C VAL A 283 7.34 6.96 17.26
N GLY A 284 8.57 6.85 16.76
CA GLY A 284 9.10 5.59 16.25
C GLY A 284 10.57 5.40 16.59
N GLY A 285 10.95 4.20 17.01
CA GLY A 285 12.34 3.85 17.25
C GLY A 285 12.55 2.40 17.64
N ARG A 286 12.88 2.15 18.91
CA ARG A 286 13.08 0.81 19.48
C ARG A 286 12.57 0.77 20.93
N PHE A 287 11.35 0.29 21.14
CA PHE A 287 10.65 0.34 22.44
C PHE A 287 9.43 -0.59 22.45
N ASP A 288 8.90 -0.93 23.63
CA ASP A 288 7.70 -1.78 23.78
C ASP A 288 6.60 -1.20 24.70
N LEU A 289 6.88 -0.06 25.34
CA LEU A 289 5.92 0.66 26.17
C LEU A 289 5.93 2.16 25.85
N ALA A 290 4.74 2.75 25.75
CA ALA A 290 4.51 4.18 25.57
C ALA A 290 3.46 4.66 26.58
N GLY A 291 3.87 5.45 27.58
CA GLY A 291 2.99 5.90 28.65
C GLY A 291 2.42 4.79 29.55
N GLY A 292 3.02 3.60 29.54
CA GLY A 292 2.46 2.39 30.16
C GLY A 292 1.52 1.58 29.25
N VAL A 293 1.20 2.07 28.05
CA VAL A 293 0.49 1.31 27.00
C VAL A 293 1.49 0.42 26.26
N ALA A 294 1.16 -0.86 26.08
CA ALA A 294 1.96 -1.80 25.31
C ALA A 294 1.90 -1.49 23.80
N VAL A 295 3.05 -1.44 23.15
CA VAL A 295 3.25 -1.02 21.75
C VAL A 295 4.41 -1.82 21.13
N ASN A 296 4.66 -1.73 19.82
CA ASN A 296 5.88 -2.31 19.22
C ASN A 296 6.65 -1.30 18.37
N ASN A 297 7.68 -0.71 18.96
CA ASN A 297 8.64 0.24 18.35
C ASN A 297 8.01 1.52 17.77
N LEU A 298 6.71 1.72 17.97
CA LEU A 298 5.92 2.80 17.42
C LEU A 298 4.71 3.13 18.32
N ALA A 299 4.43 4.41 18.56
CA ALA A 299 3.26 4.88 19.31
C ALA A 299 2.79 6.27 18.81
N LYS A 300 1.55 6.66 19.14
CA LYS A 300 1.06 8.04 18.95
C LYS A 300 0.80 8.70 20.29
N TRP A 301 1.20 9.97 20.40
CA TRP A 301 0.75 10.87 21.45
C TRP A 301 -0.26 11.85 20.86
N ASN A 302 -1.49 11.88 21.38
CA ASN A 302 -2.57 12.73 20.85
C ASN A 302 -2.68 14.12 21.51
N GLY A 303 -1.67 14.50 22.30
CA GLY A 303 -1.71 15.68 23.16
C GLY A 303 -2.16 15.41 24.61
N SER A 304 -2.72 14.24 24.92
CA SER A 304 -3.20 13.91 26.28
C SER A 304 -3.02 12.44 26.70
N ILE A 305 -3.13 11.49 25.78
CA ILE A 305 -2.85 10.07 26.04
C ILE A 305 -1.92 9.47 24.99
N TRP A 306 -1.24 8.40 25.39
CA TRP A 306 -0.56 7.49 24.48
C TRP A 306 -1.56 6.50 23.91
N GLU A 307 -1.47 6.30 22.60
CA GLU A 307 -2.27 5.35 21.85
C GLU A 307 -1.33 4.38 21.15
N ASP A 308 -1.55 3.08 21.36
CA ASP A 308 -0.95 2.06 20.52
C ASP A 308 -1.37 2.26 19.06
N LEU A 309 -0.48 1.84 18.16
CA LEU A 309 -0.64 1.90 16.73
C LEU A 309 -0.75 0.49 16.15
N GLY A 310 -1.79 -0.22 16.62
CA GLY A 310 -2.28 -1.48 16.08
C GLY A 310 -1.32 -2.65 16.27
N GLY A 311 -0.59 -2.66 17.40
CA GLY A 311 0.51 -3.57 17.64
C GLY A 311 1.82 -3.16 16.98
N GLY A 312 1.98 -1.88 16.59
CA GLY A 312 3.22 -1.31 16.06
C GLY A 312 3.82 -2.08 14.87
N ILE A 313 5.16 -2.09 14.74
CA ILE A 313 5.83 -3.01 13.81
C ILE A 313 6.10 -4.35 14.51
N PRO A 314 5.41 -5.45 14.11
CA PRO A 314 5.68 -6.77 14.65
C PRO A 314 6.99 -7.35 14.09
N SER A 315 7.67 -8.16 14.89
CA SER A 315 8.87 -8.89 14.48
C SER A 315 8.91 -10.28 15.10
N SER A 316 9.74 -11.18 14.56
CA SER A 316 10.01 -12.49 15.14
C SER A 316 10.96 -12.47 16.34
N CYS A 317 11.42 -11.29 16.78
CA CYS A 317 12.34 -11.11 17.93
C CYS A 317 11.99 -9.91 18.83
N GLY A 318 10.71 -9.51 18.89
CA GLY A 318 10.22 -8.40 19.73
C GLY A 318 10.80 -7.04 19.32
N SER A 319 11.32 -6.27 20.28
CA SER A 319 11.96 -4.97 20.03
C SER A 319 13.40 -5.10 19.46
N CYS A 320 13.59 -5.98 18.49
CA CYS A 320 14.84 -6.12 17.72
C CYS A 320 14.85 -5.20 16.49
N ILE A 321 13.68 -4.95 15.88
CA ILE A 321 13.53 -3.99 14.77
C ILE A 321 13.74 -2.57 15.30
N ARG A 322 14.49 -1.77 14.52
CA ARG A 322 14.63 -0.32 14.71
C ARG A 322 13.86 0.40 13.60
N VAL A 323 12.91 1.24 13.97
CA VAL A 323 12.38 2.30 13.09
C VAL A 323 13.44 3.37 12.92
N TYR A 324 13.68 3.81 11.69
CA TYR A 324 14.64 4.87 11.34
C TYR A 324 13.99 6.14 10.82
N ALA A 325 12.93 6.01 10.01
CA ALA A 325 12.29 7.14 9.35
C ALA A 325 10.79 7.09 9.60
N LEU A 326 10.26 8.18 10.16
CA LEU A 326 8.84 8.47 10.17
C LEU A 326 8.58 9.60 9.18
N ALA A 327 7.61 9.41 8.30
CA ALA A 327 7.07 10.50 7.51
C ALA A 327 5.55 10.51 7.72
N VAL A 328 5.07 11.46 8.52
CA VAL A 328 3.65 11.73 8.66
C VAL A 328 3.29 12.74 7.60
N SER A 329 2.56 12.26 6.61
CA SER A 329 1.85 13.12 5.71
C SER A 329 0.40 13.02 6.16
N GLY A 330 -0.21 14.15 6.56
CA GLY A 330 -1.58 14.15 7.08
C GLY A 330 -1.75 13.16 8.22
N ILE A 331 -2.86 12.42 8.24
CA ILE A 331 -3.15 11.45 9.30
C ILE A 331 -2.28 10.16 9.26
N ASP A 332 -1.43 10.03 8.24
CA ASP A 332 -0.82 8.79 7.80
C ASP A 332 0.70 8.81 8.01
N LEU A 333 1.17 7.77 8.69
CA LEU A 333 2.54 7.57 9.12
C LEU A 333 3.25 6.51 8.26
N TYR A 334 4.23 6.91 7.46
CA TYR A 334 5.24 5.96 6.98
C TYR A 334 6.22 5.57 8.06
N VAL A 335 6.70 4.34 7.95
CA VAL A 335 7.72 3.79 8.81
C VAL A 335 8.72 3.00 7.99
N GLY A 336 9.93 3.55 7.83
CA GLY A 336 11.11 2.82 7.35
C GLY A 336 11.85 2.19 8.52
N ALA A 337 12.21 0.91 8.43
CA ALA A 337 12.76 0.15 9.56
C ALA A 337 13.69 -1.01 9.12
N ASP A 338 14.54 -1.48 10.04
CA ASP A 338 15.46 -2.60 9.83
C ASP A 338 14.75 -3.94 9.56
N TYR A 339 15.31 -4.74 8.64
CA TYR A 339 15.02 -6.17 8.45
C TYR A 339 13.54 -6.59 8.59
N LEU A 340 12.64 -5.95 7.83
CA LEU A 340 11.23 -6.36 7.80
C LEU A 340 11.09 -7.82 7.34
N SER A 341 10.49 -8.64 8.20
CA SER A 341 10.06 -10.00 7.89
C SER A 341 8.54 -10.07 7.98
N VAL A 342 7.87 -9.80 6.85
CA VAL A 342 6.40 -9.89 6.74
C VAL A 342 6.06 -10.96 5.71
N GLY A 343 6.18 -12.22 6.13
CA GLY A 343 5.91 -13.39 5.27
C GLY A 343 7.14 -13.95 4.53
N GLY A 344 8.34 -13.79 5.09
CA GLY A 344 9.56 -14.40 4.55
C GLY A 344 10.22 -13.63 3.40
N VAL A 345 9.91 -12.34 3.26
CA VAL A 345 10.43 -11.43 2.22
C VAL A 345 10.62 -10.03 2.82
N THR A 346 11.60 -9.27 2.30
CA THR A 346 12.13 -8.02 2.86
C THR A 346 11.76 -6.75 2.06
N PRO A 347 10.65 -6.06 2.39
CA PRO A 347 10.38 -4.69 1.95
C PRO A 347 11.14 -3.64 2.81
N VAL A 348 11.19 -2.39 2.35
CA VAL A 348 11.97 -1.29 2.97
C VAL A 348 11.10 -0.24 3.69
N VAL A 349 9.83 -0.11 3.31
CA VAL A 349 8.90 0.87 3.89
C VAL A 349 7.55 0.19 4.15
N ALA A 350 7.02 0.39 5.35
CA ALA A 350 5.64 0.08 5.71
C ALA A 350 4.87 1.39 5.96
N LYS A 351 3.55 1.31 5.99
CA LYS A 351 2.68 2.43 6.34
C LYS A 351 1.70 2.03 7.43
N TRP A 352 1.54 2.94 8.41
CA TRP A 352 0.47 2.98 9.39
C TRP A 352 -0.39 4.20 9.11
N ASN A 353 -1.70 4.07 9.23
CA ASN A 353 -2.64 5.11 8.80
C ASN A 353 -3.44 5.76 9.93
N GLY A 354 -3.21 5.33 11.16
CA GLY A 354 -4.07 5.60 12.31
C GLY A 354 -4.80 4.35 12.83
N SER A 355 -4.85 3.24 12.07
CA SER A 355 -5.55 2.03 12.56
C SER A 355 -5.22 0.62 11.96
N THR A 356 -4.63 0.44 10.77
CA THR A 356 -3.90 -0.81 10.40
C THR A 356 -2.62 -0.52 9.59
N TRP A 357 -1.91 -1.56 9.18
CA TRP A 357 -0.63 -1.50 8.46
C TRP A 357 -0.67 -2.10 7.05
N SER A 358 0.22 -1.66 6.14
CA SER A 358 0.32 -2.19 4.77
C SER A 358 1.71 -2.24 4.11
N ASN A 359 1.76 -2.88 2.93
CA ASN A 359 2.90 -2.99 2.00
C ASN A 359 2.65 -2.18 0.71
N LEU A 360 3.27 -2.53 -0.43
CA LEU A 360 3.26 -1.72 -1.67
C LEU A 360 3.79 -2.46 -2.92
N GLY A 361 3.33 -2.11 -4.16
CA GLY A 361 3.27 -2.74 -5.55
C GLY A 361 4.39 -2.68 -6.67
N SER A 362 4.39 -3.65 -7.60
CA SER A 362 5.21 -3.80 -8.83
C SER A 362 6.74 -3.95 -8.75
N GLY A 363 7.24 -5.21 -8.77
CA GLY A 363 8.68 -5.57 -8.86
C GLY A 363 9.12 -6.55 -7.75
N THR A 364 10.45 -6.75 -7.59
CA THR A 364 11.10 -7.63 -6.58
C THR A 364 10.28 -8.87 -6.24
N THR A 365 9.69 -8.87 -5.05
CA THR A 365 9.26 -10.07 -4.35
C THR A 365 8.07 -9.70 -3.44
N VAL A 366 6.89 -10.24 -3.76
CA VAL A 366 5.53 -10.16 -3.09
C VAL A 366 4.47 -9.67 -4.12
N THR A 367 3.25 -9.22 -3.78
CA THR A 367 1.91 -9.74 -4.24
C THR A 367 0.89 -8.69 -4.77
N ILE A 368 -0.18 -9.03 -5.52
CA ILE A 368 -1.32 -8.13 -5.89
C ILE A 368 -2.54 -8.31 -4.95
N TYR A 369 -3.33 -7.25 -4.71
CA TYR A 369 -4.56 -7.28 -3.90
C TYR A 369 -5.87 -6.85 -4.60
N ALA A 370 -5.88 -5.79 -5.41
CA ALA A 370 -7.11 -5.21 -5.96
C ALA A 370 -7.04 -5.01 -7.49
N ILE A 371 -8.17 -5.21 -8.17
CA ILE A 371 -8.34 -4.92 -9.61
C ILE A 371 -9.71 -4.28 -9.85
N ALA A 372 -9.77 -3.19 -10.63
CA ALA A 372 -11.00 -2.59 -11.13
C ALA A 372 -10.92 -2.32 -12.65
N ILE A 373 -12.04 -2.42 -13.34
CA ILE A 373 -12.12 -2.32 -14.82
C ILE A 373 -13.18 -1.28 -15.21
N ASN A 374 -12.88 -0.45 -16.22
CA ASN A 374 -13.86 0.41 -16.89
C ASN A 374 -13.58 0.42 -18.39
N GLY A 375 -14.45 -0.23 -19.18
CA GLY A 375 -14.19 -0.47 -20.60
C GLY A 375 -12.96 -1.36 -20.81
N ASN A 376 -12.05 -0.95 -21.69
CA ASN A 376 -10.80 -1.68 -21.95
C ASN A 376 -9.72 -1.43 -20.88
N ASP A 377 -9.94 -0.48 -19.97
CA ASP A 377 -8.95 -0.09 -18.98
C ASP A 377 -9.03 -0.95 -17.72
N ILE A 378 -7.90 -1.56 -17.33
CA ILE A 378 -7.76 -2.33 -16.09
C ILE A 378 -6.80 -1.60 -15.17
N ASN A 379 -7.15 -1.47 -13.90
CA ASN A 379 -6.32 -0.84 -12.88
C ASN A 379 -6.05 -1.88 -11.81
N ALA A 380 -4.78 -2.20 -11.56
CA ALA A 380 -4.33 -3.26 -10.66
C ALA A 380 -3.40 -2.68 -9.59
N GLY A 381 -3.60 -3.06 -8.32
CA GLY A 381 -2.82 -2.54 -7.20
C GLY A 381 -2.57 -3.58 -6.10
N GLY A 382 -1.54 -3.33 -5.28
CA GLY A 382 -1.11 -4.24 -4.22
C GLY A 382 0.33 -3.99 -3.74
N ALA A 383 1.08 -5.08 -3.49
CA ALA A 383 2.22 -5.26 -2.58
C ALA A 383 3.50 -5.98 -3.14
N PHE A 384 4.06 -5.56 -4.28
CA PHE A 384 5.28 -6.02 -4.96
C PHE A 384 6.23 -4.80 -5.16
N GLY A 385 7.47 -4.78 -5.66
CA GLY A 385 8.15 -3.44 -5.73
C GLY A 385 9.48 -3.35 -6.46
N ASN A 386 9.71 -2.30 -7.26
CA ASN A 386 10.72 -2.28 -8.34
C ASN A 386 12.00 -3.07 -8.04
N SER A 387 12.12 -4.25 -8.65
CA SER A 387 13.42 -4.87 -8.90
C SER A 387 13.86 -4.41 -10.26
N SER A 388 15.07 -3.88 -10.35
CA SER A 388 15.90 -3.77 -11.55
C SER A 388 15.11 -3.99 -12.85
N TRP A 389 14.66 -2.89 -13.45
CA TRP A 389 14.03 -2.81 -14.78
C TRP A 389 12.50 -3.03 -14.87
N THR A 390 11.68 -2.35 -14.05
CA THR A 390 10.48 -1.63 -14.56
C THR A 390 9.87 -0.65 -13.53
N GLU A 391 9.50 0.56 -13.96
CA GLU A 391 9.16 1.70 -13.08
C GLU A 391 7.66 1.85 -12.75
N VAL A 392 6.84 0.82 -12.97
CA VAL A 392 5.37 0.89 -12.78
C VAL A 392 4.97 0.55 -11.35
N ASN A 393 5.56 1.23 -10.37
CA ASN A 393 5.29 1.04 -8.95
C ASN A 393 3.77 1.02 -8.63
N TYR A 394 3.40 0.24 -7.62
CA TYR A 394 2.34 0.53 -6.64
C TYR A 394 0.87 0.48 -7.12
N ILE A 395 0.53 1.13 -8.22
CA ILE A 395 -0.68 0.90 -9.02
C ILE A 395 -0.33 0.98 -10.51
N ALA A 396 -0.81 0.01 -11.28
CA ALA A 396 -0.60 -0.09 -12.72
C ALA A 396 -1.93 0.06 -13.46
N ARG A 397 -1.92 0.76 -14.60
CA ARG A 397 -3.05 0.82 -15.55
C ARG A 397 -2.68 0.09 -16.84
N TRP A 398 -3.59 -0.75 -17.32
CA TRP A 398 -3.59 -1.28 -18.68
C TRP A 398 -4.50 -0.42 -19.54
N ASP A 399 -3.98 0.09 -20.65
CA ASP A 399 -4.69 0.93 -21.62
C ASP A 399 -5.35 0.12 -22.76
N GLY A 400 -4.82 -1.07 -23.04
CA GLY A 400 -5.14 -1.91 -24.19
C GLY A 400 -3.91 -2.65 -24.73
N SER A 401 -2.71 -2.09 -24.57
CA SER A 401 -1.45 -2.60 -25.11
C SER A 401 -0.27 -2.60 -24.13
N SER A 402 -0.29 -1.79 -23.06
CA SER A 402 0.82 -1.66 -22.10
C SER A 402 0.36 -1.54 -20.65
N TRP A 403 1.16 -2.04 -19.70
CA TRP A 403 1.03 -1.65 -18.29
C TRP A 403 1.85 -0.38 -18.07
N SER A 404 1.17 0.72 -17.80
CA SER A 404 1.75 2.03 -17.52
C SER A 404 1.46 2.48 -16.09
N SER A 405 2.27 3.43 -15.62
CA SER A 405 1.94 4.25 -14.47
C SER A 405 0.66 5.05 -14.73
N LEU A 406 -0.14 5.32 -13.70
CA LEU A 406 -1.24 6.29 -13.75
C LEU A 406 -0.75 7.76 -13.85
N SER A 407 0.44 8.01 -14.38
CA SER A 407 0.97 9.36 -14.60
C SER A 407 2.22 9.28 -15.48
N ASN A 408 2.45 10.31 -16.31
CA ASN A 408 3.62 10.41 -17.18
C ASN A 408 4.88 10.88 -16.42
N VAL A 409 4.80 11.08 -15.09
CA VAL A 409 5.94 11.36 -14.22
C VAL A 409 6.46 10.05 -13.65
N ILE A 410 7.57 9.56 -14.21
CA ILE A 410 8.01 8.16 -14.15
C ILE A 410 8.41 7.68 -12.74
N THR A 411 8.77 8.58 -11.82
CA THR A 411 9.40 8.17 -10.54
C THR A 411 8.46 7.85 -9.38
N ASN A 412 7.17 8.25 -9.39
CA ASN A 412 6.24 8.00 -8.28
C ASN A 412 4.76 7.94 -8.72
N THR A 413 4.15 6.75 -8.61
CA THR A 413 2.72 6.51 -8.87
C THR A 413 1.84 6.71 -7.63
N VAL A 414 1.94 5.86 -6.61
CA VAL A 414 1.18 5.94 -5.34
C VAL A 414 1.99 5.30 -4.21
N ASN A 415 2.35 5.99 -3.13
CA ASN A 415 3.22 5.42 -2.09
C ASN A 415 2.50 4.57 -1.01
N GLY A 416 1.55 3.71 -1.36
CA GLY A 416 0.94 2.80 -0.39
C GLY A 416 -0.06 1.78 -0.95
N ASP A 417 -0.33 0.71 -0.21
CA ASP A 417 -1.01 -0.51 -0.66
C ASP A 417 -2.43 -0.23 -1.14
N ILE A 418 -2.84 -0.92 -2.20
CA ILE A 418 -4.16 -0.72 -2.81
C ILE A 418 -5.04 -1.93 -2.49
N TYR A 419 -5.84 -1.80 -1.43
CA TYR A 419 -6.76 -2.85 -0.96
C TYR A 419 -8.11 -2.82 -1.69
N THR A 420 -8.50 -1.67 -2.25
CA THR A 420 -9.75 -1.50 -3.00
C THR A 420 -9.59 -0.42 -4.06
N ILE A 421 -10.34 -0.54 -5.16
CA ILE A 421 -10.38 0.48 -6.22
C ILE A 421 -11.85 0.64 -6.63
N ALA A 422 -12.35 1.88 -6.64
CA ALA A 422 -13.67 2.24 -7.12
C ALA A 422 -13.55 3.23 -8.29
N ILE A 423 -14.40 3.10 -9.31
CA ILE A 423 -14.38 3.97 -10.49
C ILE A 423 -15.71 4.72 -10.57
N LYS A 424 -15.64 6.03 -10.85
CA LYS A 424 -16.78 6.94 -10.95
C LYS A 424 -16.57 7.86 -12.15
N GLY A 425 -17.11 7.47 -13.30
CA GLY A 425 -16.87 8.15 -14.57
C GLY A 425 -15.38 8.14 -14.93
N ASP A 426 -14.79 9.33 -15.10
CA ASP A 426 -13.37 9.52 -15.37
C ASP A 426 -12.48 9.48 -14.11
N GLU A 427 -13.07 9.40 -12.91
CA GLU A 427 -12.34 9.41 -11.64
C GLU A 427 -12.11 7.97 -11.12
N ILE A 428 -10.84 7.62 -10.89
CA ILE A 428 -10.43 6.39 -10.24
C ILE A 428 -10.10 6.70 -8.79
N TYR A 429 -10.97 6.26 -7.89
CA TYR A 429 -10.77 6.35 -6.44
C TYR A 429 -10.03 5.10 -5.97
N ILE A 430 -8.81 5.30 -5.48
CA ILE A 430 -8.01 4.22 -4.87
C ILE A 430 -8.19 4.23 -3.36
N GLY A 431 -8.30 3.05 -2.77
CA GLY A 431 -8.47 2.86 -1.35
C GLY A 431 -7.54 1.77 -0.83
N GLY A 432 -7.13 1.94 0.40
CA GLY A 432 -6.15 1.09 1.05
C GLY A 432 -5.35 1.99 1.94
N ASP A 433 -4.05 2.05 1.70
CA ASP A 433 -3.11 2.52 2.70
C ASP A 433 -1.91 3.21 2.03
N PHE A 434 -2.11 4.46 1.55
CA PHE A 434 -1.12 5.39 0.94
C PHE A 434 -1.35 6.85 1.38
N THR A 435 -0.38 7.76 1.13
CA THR A 435 -0.51 9.22 1.36
C THR A 435 -0.27 10.10 0.15
N ARG A 436 0.37 9.56 -0.88
CA ARG A 436 0.92 10.33 -1.97
C ARG A 436 0.59 9.61 -3.24
N ALA A 437 -0.06 10.33 -4.13
CA ALA A 437 -0.47 9.83 -5.43
C ALA A 437 0.04 10.84 -6.47
N GLY A 438 0.97 10.41 -7.33
CA GLY A 438 1.84 11.30 -8.07
C GLY A 438 2.55 12.29 -7.14
N ASN A 439 2.30 13.58 -7.37
CA ASN A 439 2.93 14.69 -6.66
C ASN A 439 2.04 15.32 -5.57
N ILE A 440 0.89 14.73 -5.24
CA ILE A 440 -0.03 15.28 -4.22
C ILE A 440 -0.05 14.46 -2.94
N ASN A 441 -0.31 15.15 -1.83
CA ASN A 441 -0.55 14.57 -0.52
C ASN A 441 -2.07 14.35 -0.29
N THR A 442 -2.51 13.13 0.03
CA THR A 442 -3.90 12.67 0.19
C THR A 442 -3.99 11.26 0.78
N TYR A 443 -4.94 10.99 1.67
CA TYR A 443 -4.68 10.07 2.78
C TYR A 443 -5.65 8.89 2.91
N ASN A 444 -5.13 7.67 2.68
CA ASN A 444 -5.84 6.40 2.43
C ASN A 444 -6.86 6.40 1.27
N ILE A 445 -7.19 7.58 0.76
CA ILE A 445 -8.07 7.84 -0.36
C ILE A 445 -7.43 8.92 -1.24
N ALA A 446 -7.35 8.63 -2.54
CA ALA A 446 -6.98 9.58 -3.59
C ALA A 446 -7.96 9.39 -4.74
N LYS A 447 -8.08 10.40 -5.60
CA LYS A 447 -8.66 10.21 -6.93
C LYS A 447 -7.65 10.57 -8.02
N TRP A 448 -7.59 9.76 -9.06
CA TRP A 448 -6.95 10.11 -10.32
C TRP A 448 -8.01 10.44 -11.36
N ASN A 449 -7.85 11.54 -12.08
CA ASN A 449 -8.73 11.93 -13.17
C ASN A 449 -8.11 11.53 -14.52
N ARG A 450 -8.82 10.66 -15.24
CA ARG A 450 -8.41 10.07 -16.52
C ARG A 450 -8.25 11.07 -17.66
N LYS A 451 -9.03 12.16 -17.66
CA LYS A 451 -9.02 13.16 -18.74
C LYS A 451 -7.89 14.18 -18.58
N THR A 452 -7.51 14.50 -17.35
CA THR A 452 -6.41 15.42 -17.05
C THR A 452 -5.08 14.72 -16.76
N ASN A 453 -5.09 13.40 -16.58
CA ASN A 453 -3.93 12.60 -16.15
C ASN A 453 -3.34 13.10 -14.82
N THR A 454 -4.19 13.62 -13.92
CA THR A 454 -3.78 14.20 -12.64
C THR A 454 -4.39 13.49 -11.46
N TRP A 455 -3.58 13.34 -10.42
CA TRP A 455 -4.04 13.02 -9.08
C TRP A 455 -4.67 14.25 -8.42
N SER A 456 -5.68 14.05 -7.57
CA SER A 456 -6.34 15.08 -6.78
C SER A 456 -6.68 14.55 -5.39
N SER A 457 -6.48 15.38 -4.37
CA SER A 457 -6.73 14.98 -2.99
C SER A 457 -8.21 15.09 -2.65
N LEU A 458 -8.63 14.31 -1.65
CA LEU A 458 -9.90 14.52 -0.98
C LEU A 458 -9.60 15.26 0.32
N SER A 459 -9.19 16.54 0.22
CA SER A 459 -8.65 17.31 1.36
C SER A 459 -7.57 16.50 2.11
N TRP A 460 -7.65 16.38 3.43
CA TRP A 460 -6.75 15.59 4.28
C TRP A 460 -7.20 14.12 4.50
N GLY A 461 -8.04 13.55 3.63
CA GLY A 461 -8.41 12.12 3.64
C GLY A 461 -9.00 11.62 4.98
N VAL A 462 -8.68 10.39 5.38
CA VAL A 462 -9.22 9.72 6.59
C VAL A 462 -8.16 8.91 7.33
N ASP A 463 -8.16 8.91 8.67
CA ASP A 463 -7.07 8.36 9.52
C ASP A 463 -7.11 6.83 9.72
N GLY A 464 -7.14 6.12 8.60
CA GLY A 464 -7.01 4.67 8.59
C GLY A 464 -7.29 4.03 7.23
N PRO A 465 -7.03 2.73 7.13
CA PRO A 465 -6.89 2.03 5.88
C PRO A 465 -8.27 1.84 5.29
N VAL A 466 -8.50 2.40 4.11
CA VAL A 466 -9.77 2.28 3.41
C VAL A 466 -9.88 0.87 2.84
N HIS A 467 -10.42 -0.04 3.66
CA HIS A 467 -10.73 -1.41 3.29
C HIS A 467 -11.89 -1.48 2.30
N ALA A 468 -12.79 -0.49 2.32
CA ALA A 468 -13.92 -0.40 1.40
C ALA A 468 -14.16 1.05 0.95
N ILE A 469 -14.29 1.24 -0.36
CA ILE A 469 -14.89 2.44 -0.95
C ILE A 469 -16.25 2.04 -1.52
N ALA A 470 -17.27 2.85 -1.28
CA ALA A 470 -18.49 2.86 -2.08
C ALA A 470 -18.75 4.28 -2.61
N THR A 471 -19.06 4.41 -3.90
CA THR A 471 -19.43 5.68 -4.52
C THR A 471 -20.95 5.72 -4.72
N ASN A 472 -21.56 6.90 -4.58
CA ASN A 472 -23.00 7.06 -4.72
C ASN A 472 -23.35 8.51 -5.05
N GLY A 473 -23.83 8.77 -6.27
CA GLY A 473 -24.03 10.13 -6.78
C GLY A 473 -22.75 10.97 -6.62
N ASN A 474 -22.86 12.14 -5.99
CA ASN A 474 -21.71 13.00 -5.71
C ASN A 474 -20.83 12.48 -4.56
N ASP A 475 -21.36 11.64 -3.67
CA ASP A 475 -20.66 11.19 -2.47
C ASP A 475 -19.63 10.07 -2.73
N VAL A 476 -18.63 10.01 -1.86
CA VAL A 476 -17.73 8.88 -1.68
C VAL A 476 -17.75 8.49 -0.20
N TYR A 477 -18.16 7.25 0.07
CA TYR A 477 -18.18 6.65 1.39
C TYR A 477 -16.93 5.77 1.53
N VAL A 478 -16.17 6.00 2.58
CA VAL A 478 -14.98 5.21 2.88
C VAL A 478 -15.14 4.54 4.23
N GLY A 479 -14.74 3.27 4.29
CA GLY A 479 -14.81 2.41 5.47
C GLY A 479 -13.47 1.77 5.72
N GLY A 480 -13.04 1.83 6.98
CA GLY A 480 -11.76 1.32 7.42
C GLY A 480 -11.75 1.15 8.94
N CYS A 481 -10.57 1.10 9.53
CA CYS A 481 -10.40 1.04 10.97
C CYS A 481 -10.23 2.42 11.66
N PHE A 482 -10.43 3.49 10.89
CA PHE A 482 -10.00 4.85 11.20
C PHE A 482 -10.67 5.47 12.46
N ARG A 483 -10.10 6.57 13.02
CA ARG A 483 -10.51 7.16 14.31
C ARG A 483 -11.26 8.50 14.13
N SER A 484 -10.74 9.43 13.33
CA SER A 484 -11.47 10.56 12.76
C SER A 484 -12.79 10.09 12.16
N MET A 485 -13.91 10.76 12.49
CA MET A 485 -15.25 10.32 12.05
C MET A 485 -15.67 8.91 12.51
N ASN A 486 -14.86 8.25 13.37
CA ASN A 486 -15.00 6.90 13.92
C ASN A 486 -15.28 5.84 12.82
N SER A 487 -14.21 5.39 12.15
CA SER A 487 -14.14 4.26 11.21
C SER A 487 -15.01 4.33 9.94
N ILE A 488 -15.83 5.37 9.78
CA ILE A 488 -16.63 5.61 8.58
C ILE A 488 -16.87 7.09 8.28
N ALA A 489 -16.69 7.48 7.03
CA ALA A 489 -16.67 8.89 6.61
C ALA A 489 -17.30 9.08 5.24
N LYS A 490 -17.86 10.28 5.03
CA LYS A 490 -18.43 10.74 3.75
C LYS A 490 -17.67 11.96 3.24
N TRP A 491 -17.18 11.87 2.00
CA TRP A 491 -16.72 13.01 1.20
C TRP A 491 -17.82 13.42 0.23
N ASN A 492 -18.22 14.69 0.25
CA ASN A 492 -19.31 15.22 -0.59
C ASN A 492 -18.84 15.81 -1.94
N GLY A 493 -17.53 15.79 -2.21
CA GLY A 493 -16.89 16.48 -3.34
C GLY A 493 -15.95 17.62 -2.94
N SER A 494 -16.11 18.17 -1.73
CA SER A 494 -15.30 19.32 -1.22
C SER A 494 -14.94 19.25 0.28
N LEU A 495 -15.76 18.57 1.10
CA LEU A 495 -15.58 18.44 2.54
C LEU A 495 -15.85 17.01 3.01
N TRP A 496 -15.15 16.65 4.09
CA TRP A 496 -15.42 15.46 4.90
C TRP A 496 -16.54 15.70 5.91
N SER A 497 -17.24 14.63 6.28
CA SER A 497 -18.33 14.66 7.25
C SER A 497 -18.38 13.36 8.06
N THR A 498 -18.54 13.51 9.38
CA THR A 498 -18.86 12.43 10.32
C THR A 498 -20.23 11.85 9.98
N LEU A 499 -20.35 10.52 9.91
CA LEU A 499 -21.67 9.88 9.95
C LEU A 499 -22.08 9.81 11.43
N GLY A 500 -22.61 10.90 11.99
CA GLY A 500 -22.99 10.99 13.40
C GLY A 500 -21.84 10.63 14.35
N ASN A 501 -22.07 9.73 15.30
CA ASN A 501 -21.04 9.21 16.20
C ASN A 501 -20.02 8.26 15.52
N GLY A 502 -20.23 7.90 14.24
CA GLY A 502 -19.51 6.83 13.55
C GLY A 502 -19.60 5.48 14.26
N LEU A 503 -18.55 4.66 14.19
CA LEU A 503 -18.53 3.26 14.61
C LEU A 503 -17.24 2.93 15.39
N SER A 504 -17.36 2.16 16.47
CA SER A 504 -16.28 1.91 17.44
C SER A 504 -15.19 0.91 16.98
N GLY A 505 -14.86 0.87 15.68
CA GLY A 505 -13.86 -0.05 15.13
C GLY A 505 -14.09 -0.40 13.66
N CYS A 506 -13.16 -1.20 13.12
CA CYS A 506 -13.06 -1.54 11.70
C CYS A 506 -14.38 -1.80 10.97
N VAL A 507 -14.67 -0.97 9.97
CA VAL A 507 -15.52 -1.31 8.83
C VAL A 507 -14.65 -2.02 7.80
N ARG A 508 -15.08 -3.22 7.39
CA ARG A 508 -14.37 -4.10 6.44
C ARG A 508 -15.04 -4.16 5.07
N ALA A 509 -16.34 -3.85 5.02
CA ALA A 509 -17.12 -3.73 3.80
C ALA A 509 -18.16 -2.61 3.97
N ILE A 510 -18.36 -1.83 2.90
CA ILE A 510 -19.47 -0.88 2.75
C ILE A 510 -20.31 -1.30 1.55
N ALA A 511 -21.62 -1.16 1.66
CA ALA A 511 -22.54 -1.21 0.54
C ALA A 511 -23.54 -0.06 0.61
N THR A 512 -23.87 0.57 -0.54
CA THR A 512 -24.72 1.76 -0.64
C THR A 512 -26.00 1.47 -1.43
N ASN A 513 -27.15 1.96 -0.95
CA ASN A 513 -28.43 1.87 -1.66
C ASN A 513 -29.26 3.15 -1.47
N GLY A 514 -29.43 3.96 -2.50
CA GLY A 514 -30.07 5.28 -2.36
C GLY A 514 -29.31 6.13 -1.35
N THR A 515 -29.97 6.64 -0.30
CA THR A 515 -29.32 7.35 0.82
C THR A 515 -28.72 6.43 1.89
N ASP A 516 -29.00 5.13 1.85
CA ASP A 516 -28.56 4.18 2.87
C ASP A 516 -27.10 3.77 2.69
N VAL A 517 -26.37 3.71 3.81
CA VAL A 517 -25.02 3.14 3.89
C VAL A 517 -25.04 2.00 4.89
N TYR A 518 -24.70 0.80 4.42
CA TYR A 518 -24.51 -0.37 5.27
C TYR A 518 -23.03 -0.56 5.52
N ALA A 519 -22.64 -0.58 6.79
CA ALA A 519 -21.27 -0.79 7.23
C ALA A 519 -21.17 -2.12 7.98
N GLY A 520 -20.29 -3.01 7.53
CA GLY A 520 -20.05 -4.31 8.15
C GLY A 520 -18.58 -4.45 8.57
N GLY A 521 -18.33 -4.96 9.76
CA GLY A 521 -16.96 -5.17 10.22
C GLY A 521 -16.86 -5.73 11.63
N SER A 522 -16.16 -5.03 12.53
CA SER A 522 -15.74 -5.53 13.86
C SER A 522 -15.91 -4.52 14.99
N PHE A 523 -16.70 -3.47 14.77
CA PHE A 523 -17.12 -2.48 15.79
C PHE A 523 -18.20 -3.04 16.73
N THR A 524 -18.42 -2.38 17.86
CA THR A 524 -19.44 -2.77 18.86
C THR A 524 -20.46 -1.66 19.10
N PHE A 525 -20.05 -0.39 19.04
CA PHE A 525 -20.88 0.77 19.40
C PHE A 525 -20.87 1.88 18.33
N SER A 526 -21.84 2.79 18.43
CA SER A 526 -21.94 4.08 17.74
C SER A 526 -22.25 5.17 18.77
N GLY A 527 -21.22 5.66 19.45
CA GLY A 527 -21.39 6.39 20.71
C GLY A 527 -22.05 5.49 21.76
N PRO A 528 -23.20 5.86 22.36
CA PRO A 528 -23.89 5.03 23.35
C PRO A 528 -24.67 3.84 22.75
N LEU A 529 -24.85 3.80 21.43
CA LEU A 529 -25.68 2.79 20.76
C LEU A 529 -24.89 1.51 20.49
N THR A 530 -25.27 0.36 21.06
CA THR A 530 -24.72 -0.94 20.66
C THR A 530 -25.23 -1.36 19.28
N VAL A 531 -24.31 -1.70 18.38
CA VAL A 531 -24.56 -2.07 16.96
C VAL A 531 -23.93 -3.40 16.53
N ASN A 532 -22.93 -3.92 17.27
CA ASN A 532 -22.37 -5.28 17.10
C ASN A 532 -22.06 -5.70 15.65
N GLY A 533 -21.00 -5.13 15.06
CA GLY A 533 -20.41 -5.59 13.80
C GLY A 533 -21.17 -5.27 12.51
N ILE A 534 -22.40 -4.75 12.59
CA ILE A 534 -23.22 -4.38 11.44
C ILE A 534 -24.15 -3.20 11.77
N ALA A 535 -24.10 -2.13 10.96
CA ALA A 535 -24.87 -0.91 11.21
C ALA A 535 -25.41 -0.30 9.90
N LYS A 536 -26.54 0.42 10.00
CA LYS A 536 -27.16 1.17 8.90
C LYS A 536 -27.21 2.66 9.21
N TRP A 537 -26.71 3.47 8.29
CA TRP A 537 -26.89 4.92 8.26
C TRP A 537 -27.98 5.28 7.25
N ASN A 538 -28.96 6.07 7.68
CA ASN A 538 -30.12 6.48 6.88
C ASN A 538 -29.99 7.86 6.22
N GLY A 539 -28.81 8.48 6.28
CA GLY A 539 -28.56 9.88 5.90
C GLY A 539 -28.42 10.84 7.09
N SER A 540 -28.87 10.47 8.29
CA SER A 540 -28.89 11.32 9.49
C SER A 540 -28.40 10.67 10.78
N THR A 541 -28.63 9.36 10.94
CA THR A 541 -28.43 8.62 12.19
C THR A 541 -27.98 7.20 11.92
N TRP A 542 -27.14 6.65 12.83
CA TRP A 542 -26.86 5.22 12.86
C TRP A 542 -27.99 4.47 13.55
N SER A 543 -28.31 3.30 13.01
CA SER A 543 -29.27 2.34 13.55
C SER A 543 -28.62 0.96 13.63
N PRO A 544 -28.89 0.18 14.70
CA PRO A 544 -28.45 -1.20 14.78
C PRO A 544 -29.38 -2.08 13.95
N LEU A 545 -28.84 -3.11 13.31
CA LEU A 545 -29.68 -4.13 12.68
C LEU A 545 -29.98 -5.17 13.76
N GLY A 546 -31.12 -5.04 14.45
CA GLY A 546 -31.44 -5.84 15.64
C GLY A 546 -30.38 -5.71 16.73
N SER A 547 -29.94 -6.83 17.32
CA SER A 547 -28.78 -6.89 18.23
C SER A 547 -27.42 -7.06 17.53
N GLY A 548 -27.37 -6.90 16.21
CA GLY A 548 -26.18 -7.13 15.37
C GLY A 548 -25.67 -8.56 15.40
N LEU A 549 -24.38 -8.78 15.09
CA LEU A 549 -23.73 -10.08 14.92
C LEU A 549 -23.24 -10.71 16.25
N GLY A 550 -23.75 -10.23 17.39
CA GLY A 550 -23.17 -10.54 18.72
C GLY A 550 -21.71 -10.09 18.81
N PHE A 551 -20.82 -11.00 19.21
CA PHE A 551 -19.35 -10.79 19.17
C PHE A 551 -18.72 -11.13 17.81
N GLY A 552 -19.54 -11.34 16.78
CA GLY A 552 -19.14 -11.72 15.43
C GLY A 552 -18.61 -10.58 14.57
N ARG A 553 -18.14 -10.92 13.37
CA ARG A 553 -17.50 -9.98 12.43
C ARG A 553 -18.01 -10.17 11.00
N ALA A 554 -18.31 -9.09 10.30
CA ALA A 554 -18.53 -9.13 8.85
C ALA A 554 -17.22 -8.92 8.07
N TYR A 555 -17.10 -9.62 6.94
CA TYR A 555 -16.00 -9.52 5.98
C TYR A 555 -16.48 -9.14 4.57
N ALA A 556 -17.71 -9.50 4.20
CA ALA A 556 -18.29 -9.20 2.91
C ALA A 556 -19.74 -8.68 3.06
N LEU A 557 -20.09 -7.66 2.29
CA LEU A 557 -21.46 -7.21 2.08
C LEU A 557 -21.81 -7.35 0.61
N ALA A 558 -23.01 -7.86 0.31
CA ALA A 558 -23.60 -7.80 -1.02
C ALA A 558 -25.05 -7.31 -0.92
N LEU A 559 -25.37 -6.24 -1.67
CA LEU A 559 -26.74 -5.79 -1.84
C LEU A 559 -27.37 -6.51 -3.03
N ASN A 560 -28.65 -6.84 -2.90
CA ASN A 560 -29.44 -7.46 -3.96
C ASN A 560 -30.88 -6.96 -3.89
N GLY A 561 -31.18 -5.89 -4.62
CA GLY A 561 -32.40 -5.10 -4.39
C GLY A 561 -32.38 -4.47 -3.01
N ASN A 562 -33.39 -4.78 -2.18
CA ASN A 562 -33.46 -4.30 -0.79
C ASN A 562 -32.69 -5.19 0.21
N ASP A 563 -32.31 -6.40 -0.20
CA ASP A 563 -31.63 -7.36 0.68
C ASP A 563 -30.17 -6.97 0.90
N LEU A 564 -29.71 -7.05 2.16
CA LEU A 564 -28.30 -7.06 2.49
C LEU A 564 -27.86 -8.47 2.93
N TYR A 565 -26.98 -9.08 2.16
CA TYR A 565 -26.28 -10.32 2.51
C TYR A 565 -24.97 -9.98 3.21
N VAL A 566 -24.80 -10.49 4.42
CA VAL A 566 -23.63 -10.25 5.28
C VAL A 566 -22.87 -11.55 5.45
N GLY A 567 -21.67 -11.64 4.88
CA GLY A 567 -20.73 -12.76 5.04
C GLY A 567 -19.66 -12.41 6.06
N GLY A 568 -19.27 -13.37 6.88
CA GLY A 568 -18.37 -13.08 8.00
C GLY A 568 -17.88 -14.30 8.78
N MET A 569 -17.47 -14.03 10.02
CA MET A 569 -17.18 -14.99 11.08
C MET A 569 -18.11 -14.68 12.26
N PHE A 570 -19.23 -15.38 12.35
CA PHE A 570 -20.25 -15.16 13.38
C PHE A 570 -21.18 -16.37 13.51
N PHE A 571 -21.85 -16.52 14.65
CA PHE A 571 -22.80 -17.62 14.91
C PHE A 571 -24.27 -17.16 14.91
N GLU A 572 -24.49 -15.85 15.09
CA GLU A 572 -25.80 -15.23 15.18
C GLU A 572 -25.84 -13.88 14.47
N ALA A 573 -27.04 -13.44 14.10
CA ALA A 573 -27.34 -12.08 13.69
C ALA A 573 -28.74 -11.71 14.22
N GLY A 574 -28.85 -10.68 15.04
CA GLY A 574 -30.11 -10.31 15.71
C GLY A 574 -30.62 -11.33 16.73
N GLY A 575 -29.74 -12.20 17.26
CA GLY A 575 -30.13 -13.39 18.04
C GLY A 575 -30.65 -14.55 17.20
N VAL A 576 -30.73 -14.42 15.87
CA VAL A 576 -31.04 -15.53 14.96
C VAL A 576 -29.77 -16.31 14.66
N SER A 577 -29.78 -17.63 14.86
CA SER A 577 -28.64 -18.54 14.64
C SER A 577 -28.27 -18.67 13.15
N ALA A 578 -27.55 -17.68 12.63
CA ALA A 578 -27.01 -17.61 11.29
C ALA A 578 -25.48 -17.76 11.32
N GLN A 579 -24.94 -18.92 10.90
CA GLN A 579 -23.50 -19.17 10.93
C GLN A 579 -22.84 -18.58 9.68
N ASN A 580 -22.01 -17.56 9.86
CA ASN A 580 -21.08 -16.98 8.88
C ASN A 580 -21.71 -16.35 7.62
N ILE A 581 -23.02 -16.51 7.40
CA ILE A 581 -23.82 -15.69 6.48
C ILE A 581 -25.24 -15.49 7.02
N ALA A 582 -25.70 -14.24 6.97
CA ALA A 582 -27.06 -13.82 7.29
C ALA A 582 -27.60 -12.86 6.21
N ARG A 583 -28.92 -12.74 6.15
CA ARG A 583 -29.65 -11.80 5.28
C ARG A 583 -30.48 -10.86 6.15
N TRP A 584 -30.37 -9.56 5.90
CA TRP A 584 -31.25 -8.53 6.42
C TRP A 584 -32.23 -8.08 5.33
N ASP A 585 -33.54 -8.06 5.65
CA ASP A 585 -34.61 -7.71 4.70
C ASP A 585 -35.07 -6.25 4.76
N GLY A 586 -34.40 -5.43 5.59
CA GLY A 586 -34.81 -4.07 5.94
C GLY A 586 -35.30 -3.95 7.39
N ASN A 587 -35.86 -5.02 7.97
CA ASN A 587 -36.49 -5.04 9.29
C ASN A 587 -36.03 -6.20 10.19
N ASN A 588 -35.73 -7.37 9.60
CA ASN A 588 -35.43 -8.59 10.32
C ASN A 588 -34.14 -9.26 9.83
N TRP A 589 -33.49 -9.97 10.75
CA TRP A 589 -32.45 -10.94 10.40
C TRP A 589 -33.06 -12.28 10.04
N SER A 590 -32.51 -12.90 9.00
CA SER A 590 -32.77 -14.28 8.61
C SER A 590 -31.45 -15.00 8.36
N ALA A 591 -31.35 -16.26 8.79
CA ALA A 591 -30.27 -17.12 8.30
C ALA A 591 -30.46 -17.34 6.79
N VAL A 592 -29.36 -17.45 6.04
CA VAL A 592 -29.43 -17.91 4.64
C VAL A 592 -29.44 -19.44 4.68
N GLY A 593 -30.51 -20.05 4.17
CA GLY A 593 -30.85 -21.44 4.53
C GLY A 593 -31.18 -21.57 6.02
N THR A 594 -31.03 -22.77 6.58
CA THR A 594 -31.47 -23.02 7.97
C THR A 594 -30.50 -22.46 9.03
N SER A 595 -29.22 -22.30 8.69
CA SER A 595 -28.23 -21.72 9.61
C SER A 595 -26.93 -21.24 8.93
N GLY A 596 -26.94 -20.86 7.65
CA GLY A 596 -25.71 -20.42 6.95
C GLY A 596 -24.71 -21.54 6.62
N VAL A 597 -23.41 -21.28 6.78
CA VAL A 597 -22.30 -22.20 6.41
C VAL A 597 -21.39 -22.54 7.60
N SER A 598 -20.84 -23.77 7.62
CA SER A 598 -20.01 -24.26 8.73
C SER A 598 -18.79 -25.08 8.28
N GLY A 599 -17.67 -24.98 9.00
CA GLY A 599 -16.39 -25.65 8.70
C GLY A 599 -16.00 -26.79 9.64
N GLY A 600 -16.86 -27.19 10.60
CA GLY A 600 -16.54 -28.17 11.65
C GLY A 600 -15.64 -27.63 12.77
N VAL A 601 -14.74 -26.69 12.46
CA VAL A 601 -13.98 -25.86 13.40
C VAL A 601 -14.65 -24.48 13.56
N PRO A 602 -15.34 -24.19 14.68
CA PRO A 602 -16.14 -22.97 14.83
C PRO A 602 -15.34 -21.67 14.62
N TYR A 603 -14.11 -21.62 15.13
CA TYR A 603 -13.29 -20.40 15.14
C TYR A 603 -12.44 -20.15 13.89
N LEU A 604 -12.48 -21.06 12.90
CA LEU A 604 -11.77 -20.92 11.62
C LEU A 604 -12.72 -20.80 10.42
N THR A 605 -14.00 -21.11 10.62
CA THR A 605 -15.03 -20.97 9.57
C THR A 605 -15.27 -19.48 9.27
N ARG A 606 -15.35 -19.12 7.99
CA ARG A 606 -15.76 -17.78 7.54
C ARG A 606 -16.20 -17.73 6.08
N VAL A 607 -17.07 -16.78 5.76
CA VAL A 607 -17.27 -16.31 4.38
C VAL A 607 -16.32 -15.12 4.13
N ASN A 608 -15.51 -15.21 3.07
CA ASN A 608 -14.56 -14.16 2.66
C ASN A 608 -15.17 -13.24 1.59
N THR A 609 -16.03 -13.78 0.72
CA THR A 609 -16.54 -13.09 -0.47
C THR A 609 -17.97 -13.55 -0.79
N ILE A 610 -18.79 -12.62 -1.27
CA ILE A 610 -20.16 -12.86 -1.73
C ILE A 610 -20.34 -12.21 -3.11
N ALA A 611 -20.96 -12.93 -4.03
CA ALA A 611 -21.46 -12.37 -5.28
C ALA A 611 -22.94 -12.72 -5.44
N ALA A 612 -23.81 -11.71 -5.54
CA ALA A 612 -25.25 -11.85 -5.65
C ALA A 612 -25.76 -11.37 -7.02
N THR A 613 -26.76 -12.06 -7.59
CA THR A 613 -27.43 -11.64 -8.82
C THR A 613 -28.82 -12.28 -8.93
N GLY A 614 -29.87 -11.47 -9.12
CA GLY A 614 -31.26 -11.96 -9.20
C GLY A 614 -31.68 -12.67 -7.91
N ASN A 615 -31.91 -13.98 -7.97
CA ASN A 615 -32.20 -14.81 -6.80
C ASN A 615 -30.99 -15.64 -6.32
N GLU A 616 -29.82 -15.50 -6.97
CA GLU A 616 -28.65 -16.32 -6.70
C GLU A 616 -27.64 -15.58 -5.82
N VAL A 617 -27.09 -16.28 -4.82
CA VAL A 617 -26.01 -15.77 -3.98
C VAL A 617 -24.91 -16.83 -3.88
N TYR A 618 -23.75 -16.53 -4.45
CA TYR A 618 -22.54 -17.33 -4.37
C TYR A 618 -21.70 -16.86 -3.20
N VAL A 619 -21.25 -17.79 -2.36
CA VAL A 619 -20.37 -17.50 -1.22
C VAL A 619 -19.08 -18.27 -1.33
N GLY A 620 -17.96 -17.60 -1.12
CA GLY A 620 -16.62 -18.18 -1.07
C GLY A 620 -15.95 -17.91 0.27
N GLY A 621 -15.21 -18.88 0.80
CA GLY A 621 -14.55 -18.73 2.08
C GLY A 621 -13.81 -19.97 2.55
N ASN A 622 -13.76 -20.14 3.87
CA ASN A 622 -13.27 -21.35 4.53
C ASN A 622 -14.46 -22.01 5.25
N PHE A 623 -15.00 -23.08 4.67
CA PHE A 623 -16.09 -23.88 5.24
C PHE A 623 -16.18 -25.23 4.51
N THR A 624 -16.80 -26.24 5.14
CA THR A 624 -16.92 -27.60 4.61
C THR A 624 -18.37 -27.98 4.29
N SER A 625 -19.33 -27.16 4.72
CA SER A 625 -20.76 -27.43 4.58
C SER A 625 -21.57 -26.15 4.46
N ALA A 626 -22.61 -26.20 3.63
CA ALA A 626 -23.72 -25.25 3.64
C ALA A 626 -24.92 -25.92 4.32
N ARG A 627 -25.42 -25.34 5.41
CA ARG A 627 -26.39 -26.01 6.28
C ARG A 627 -27.81 -25.81 5.79
N MET A 628 -28.36 -26.92 5.28
CA MET A 628 -29.77 -27.24 5.47
C MET A 628 -29.93 -28.00 6.80
N SER A 629 -31.19 -28.17 7.25
CA SER A 629 -31.54 -28.84 8.50
C SER A 629 -31.02 -30.29 8.54
N GLN A 630 -30.78 -30.80 9.74
CA GLN A 630 -30.26 -32.16 9.97
C GLN A 630 -31.13 -33.24 9.28
N PRO A 631 -30.56 -34.41 8.91
CA PRO A 631 -29.23 -34.88 9.25
C PRO A 631 -28.18 -34.67 8.14
N ARG A 632 -27.08 -33.98 8.48
CA ARG A 632 -25.94 -33.61 7.60
C ARG A 632 -26.33 -32.62 6.48
N GLY A 633 -25.95 -31.35 6.67
CA GLY A 633 -26.05 -30.32 5.63
C GLY A 633 -25.16 -30.61 4.42
N THR A 634 -25.49 -29.99 3.28
CA THR A 634 -24.79 -30.14 1.99
C THR A 634 -23.29 -29.94 2.14
N VAL A 635 -22.48 -30.95 1.78
CA VAL A 635 -21.01 -30.84 1.74
C VAL A 635 -20.64 -29.88 0.61
N ALA A 636 -20.27 -28.66 0.97
CA ALA A 636 -19.95 -27.58 0.06
C ALA A 636 -18.60 -27.02 0.47
N SER A 637 -17.53 -27.62 -0.04
CA SER A 637 -16.16 -27.26 0.32
C SER A 637 -15.80 -25.90 -0.27
N ASN A 638 -15.67 -24.90 0.61
CA ASN A 638 -15.16 -23.54 0.39
C ASN A 638 -15.95 -22.66 -0.61
N ILE A 639 -16.91 -23.22 -1.36
CA ILE A 639 -17.87 -22.51 -2.21
C ILE A 639 -19.26 -23.15 -2.15
N ALA A 640 -20.29 -22.31 -2.03
CA ALA A 640 -21.70 -22.70 -2.07
C ALA A 640 -22.56 -21.69 -2.85
N LYS A 641 -23.71 -22.16 -3.34
CA LYS A 641 -24.72 -21.36 -4.05
C LYS A 641 -26.07 -21.46 -3.34
N TRP A 642 -26.61 -20.31 -2.95
CA TRP A 642 -28.01 -20.12 -2.58
C TRP A 642 -28.82 -19.70 -3.81
N ASN A 643 -30.07 -20.16 -3.93
CA ASN A 643 -30.96 -19.87 -5.06
C ASN A 643 -32.28 -19.18 -4.65
N GLY A 644 -32.32 -18.59 -3.45
CA GLY A 644 -33.54 -18.06 -2.83
C GLY A 644 -34.29 -19.06 -1.94
N THR A 645 -34.03 -20.37 -2.06
CA THR A 645 -34.77 -21.41 -1.31
C THR A 645 -33.90 -22.52 -0.70
N SER A 646 -32.75 -22.83 -1.30
CA SER A 646 -31.90 -23.98 -0.92
C SER A 646 -30.41 -23.73 -1.18
N TRP A 647 -29.58 -24.40 -0.39
CA TRP A 647 -28.12 -24.42 -0.56
C TRP A 647 -27.69 -25.59 -1.44
N SER A 648 -26.94 -25.27 -2.50
CA SER A 648 -26.38 -26.24 -3.45
C SER A 648 -24.85 -26.09 -3.57
N THR A 649 -24.18 -27.19 -3.92
CA THR A 649 -22.73 -27.20 -4.21
C THR A 649 -22.44 -26.59 -5.57
N VAL A 650 -21.37 -25.81 -5.70
CA VAL A 650 -20.81 -25.48 -7.01
C VAL A 650 -19.83 -26.59 -7.39
N GLY A 651 -20.26 -27.54 -8.23
CA GLY A 651 -19.38 -28.59 -8.79
C GLY A 651 -18.67 -29.50 -7.78
N GLY A 652 -19.27 -29.76 -6.62
CA GLY A 652 -18.61 -30.50 -5.52
C GLY A 652 -17.70 -29.66 -4.62
N GLY A 653 -17.55 -28.36 -4.89
CA GLY A 653 -16.67 -27.45 -4.15
C GLY A 653 -15.23 -27.40 -4.69
N VAL A 654 -14.34 -26.85 -3.88
CA VAL A 654 -12.89 -26.77 -4.12
C VAL A 654 -12.11 -27.18 -2.86
N ASP A 655 -10.89 -27.70 -3.02
CA ASP A 655 -10.10 -28.27 -1.91
C ASP A 655 -9.50 -27.24 -0.93
N GLY A 656 -9.34 -25.98 -1.35
CA GLY A 656 -8.76 -24.87 -0.58
C GLY A 656 -9.68 -23.66 -0.41
N THR A 657 -9.25 -22.67 0.37
CA THR A 657 -10.07 -21.48 0.69
C THR A 657 -10.30 -20.62 -0.54
N VAL A 658 -11.55 -20.18 -0.77
CA VAL A 658 -11.88 -19.19 -1.82
C VAL A 658 -11.73 -17.78 -1.26
N ASN A 659 -11.04 -16.91 -2.00
CA ASN A 659 -10.78 -15.52 -1.64
C ASN A 659 -11.61 -14.55 -2.49
N ALA A 660 -11.80 -14.85 -3.78
CA ALA A 660 -12.52 -14.00 -4.72
C ALA A 660 -13.50 -14.80 -5.59
N ILE A 661 -14.66 -14.20 -5.86
CA ILE A 661 -15.67 -14.67 -6.82
C ILE A 661 -16.02 -13.49 -7.74
N ALA A 662 -16.08 -13.74 -9.05
CA ALA A 662 -16.54 -12.78 -10.06
C ALA A 662 -17.53 -13.43 -11.02
N LEU A 663 -18.57 -12.70 -11.44
CA LEU A 663 -19.65 -13.20 -12.30
C LEU A 663 -19.57 -12.53 -13.68
N SER A 664 -19.67 -13.32 -14.76
CA SER A 664 -19.84 -12.79 -16.12
C SER A 664 -20.83 -13.66 -16.91
N GLY A 665 -22.04 -13.12 -17.12
CA GLY A 665 -23.17 -13.90 -17.61
C GLY A 665 -23.45 -15.08 -16.68
N ASN A 666 -23.48 -16.30 -17.22
CA ASN A 666 -23.68 -17.53 -16.45
C ASN A 666 -22.38 -18.08 -15.82
N ASN A 667 -21.21 -17.50 -16.11
CA ASN A 667 -19.93 -18.00 -15.63
C ASN A 667 -19.58 -17.43 -14.26
N VAL A 668 -19.14 -18.32 -13.35
CA VAL A 668 -18.61 -17.96 -12.03
C VAL A 668 -17.10 -18.22 -12.04
N TYR A 669 -16.30 -17.17 -11.93
CA TYR A 669 -14.84 -17.26 -11.82
C TYR A 669 -14.45 -17.20 -10.36
N VAL A 670 -13.60 -18.13 -9.92
CA VAL A 670 -13.22 -18.28 -8.51
C VAL A 670 -11.72 -18.38 -8.37
N GLY A 671 -11.18 -17.74 -7.33
CA GLY A 671 -9.75 -17.71 -7.05
C GLY A 671 -9.47 -17.82 -5.55
N GLY A 672 -8.39 -18.53 -5.20
CA GLY A 672 -8.12 -18.84 -3.80
C GLY A 672 -6.79 -19.56 -3.56
N THR A 673 -6.81 -20.47 -2.58
CA THR A 673 -5.68 -21.34 -2.21
C THR A 673 -5.87 -22.80 -2.66
N PHE A 674 -6.84 -23.06 -3.52
CA PHE A 674 -7.24 -24.41 -3.94
C PHE A 674 -6.39 -24.94 -5.10
N THR A 675 -6.10 -26.23 -5.12
CA THR A 675 -5.48 -26.94 -6.25
C THR A 675 -6.52 -27.60 -7.14
N LEU A 676 -7.57 -28.18 -6.54
CA LEU A 676 -8.65 -28.89 -7.23
C LEU A 676 -9.98 -28.14 -7.17
N ALA A 677 -10.72 -28.20 -8.28
CA ALA A 677 -12.12 -27.79 -8.37
C ALA A 677 -12.99 -28.99 -8.79
N GLY A 678 -13.76 -29.54 -7.84
CA GLY A 678 -14.32 -30.89 -7.98
C GLY A 678 -13.22 -31.93 -8.23
N THR A 679 -13.19 -32.51 -9.42
CA THR A 679 -12.15 -33.45 -9.88
C THR A 679 -11.24 -32.86 -10.96
N VAL A 680 -11.15 -31.52 -11.06
CA VAL A 680 -10.40 -30.81 -12.09
C VAL A 680 -9.17 -30.15 -11.46
N ASP A 681 -7.98 -30.46 -11.99
CA ASP A 681 -6.75 -29.71 -11.70
C ASP A 681 -6.92 -28.26 -12.14
N ALA A 682 -7.07 -27.35 -11.17
CA ALA A 682 -7.42 -25.96 -11.40
C ALA A 682 -6.26 -25.00 -11.11
N ASN A 683 -5.39 -25.35 -10.16
CA ASN A 683 -4.24 -24.55 -9.74
C ASN A 683 -4.65 -23.08 -9.45
N TYR A 684 -5.29 -22.88 -8.30
CA TYR A 684 -5.65 -21.60 -7.68
C TYR A 684 -6.68 -20.72 -8.42
N ILE A 685 -7.13 -21.13 -9.62
CA ILE A 685 -8.19 -20.45 -10.38
C ILE A 685 -9.08 -21.41 -11.20
N ALA A 686 -10.39 -21.22 -11.16
CA ALA A 686 -11.36 -22.01 -11.92
C ALA A 686 -12.51 -21.16 -12.48
N MET A 687 -13.16 -21.68 -13.52
CA MET A 687 -14.43 -21.19 -14.06
C MET A 687 -15.50 -22.28 -13.89
N TRP A 688 -16.64 -21.95 -13.30
CA TRP A 688 -17.86 -22.75 -13.37
C TRP A 688 -18.74 -22.22 -14.51
N ASP A 689 -19.16 -23.09 -15.44
CA ASP A 689 -19.96 -22.71 -16.62
C ASP A 689 -21.48 -22.87 -16.43
N GLY A 690 -21.93 -23.08 -15.19
CA GLY A 690 -23.30 -23.47 -14.86
C GLY A 690 -23.47 -24.99 -14.71
N THR A 691 -22.60 -25.81 -15.31
CA THR A 691 -22.72 -27.28 -15.34
C THR A 691 -21.46 -28.03 -14.90
N LYS A 692 -20.26 -27.47 -15.10
CA LYS A 692 -18.98 -28.08 -14.74
C LYS A 692 -17.90 -27.03 -14.46
N TRP A 693 -16.89 -27.46 -13.70
CA TRP A 693 -15.62 -26.75 -13.57
C TRP A 693 -14.80 -26.83 -14.86
N ARG A 694 -14.07 -25.76 -15.15
CA ARG A 694 -13.07 -25.65 -16.23
C ARG A 694 -11.83 -24.95 -15.68
N PRO A 695 -10.61 -25.44 -15.98
CA PRO A 695 -9.38 -24.74 -15.61
C PRO A 695 -9.10 -23.60 -16.59
N LEU A 696 -8.33 -22.60 -16.16
CA LEU A 696 -7.92 -21.50 -17.03
C LEU A 696 -6.53 -21.79 -17.60
N GLY A 697 -6.48 -22.66 -18.62
CA GLY A 697 -5.24 -23.28 -19.07
C GLY A 697 -4.62 -24.12 -17.95
N SER A 698 -3.32 -24.00 -17.71
CA SER A 698 -2.63 -24.67 -16.59
C SER A 698 -2.87 -24.04 -15.21
N GLY A 699 -3.69 -22.98 -15.12
CA GLY A 699 -3.92 -22.21 -13.91
C GLY A 699 -2.70 -21.37 -13.48
N ILE A 700 -2.46 -21.30 -12.18
CA ILE A 700 -1.49 -20.41 -11.51
C ILE A 700 -0.34 -21.22 -10.87
N GLY A 701 0.90 -20.71 -10.88
CA GLY A 701 2.08 -21.44 -10.42
C GLY A 701 3.15 -20.62 -9.68
N GLY A 702 4.06 -21.35 -9.03
CA GLY A 702 5.24 -20.85 -8.32
C GLY A 702 6.45 -20.62 -9.23
N CYS A 703 7.67 -20.72 -8.69
CA CYS A 703 8.90 -20.56 -9.45
C CYS A 703 9.16 -21.77 -10.36
N SER A 704 9.77 -21.54 -11.52
CA SER A 704 10.22 -22.58 -12.47
C SER A 704 11.62 -23.16 -12.15
N TYR A 705 12.22 -22.76 -11.03
CA TYR A 705 13.53 -23.20 -10.55
C TYR A 705 13.46 -23.66 -9.09
N SER A 706 14.46 -24.44 -8.66
CA SER A 706 14.54 -25.02 -7.32
C SER A 706 15.69 -24.38 -6.51
N PRO A 707 15.52 -24.10 -5.20
CA PRO A 707 14.28 -24.25 -4.42
C PRO A 707 13.25 -23.15 -4.72
N CYS A 708 11.97 -23.53 -4.80
CA CYS A 708 10.85 -22.59 -4.97
C CYS A 708 10.29 -22.18 -3.60
N THR A 709 10.23 -20.87 -3.31
CA THR A 709 9.71 -20.31 -2.05
C THR A 709 8.31 -19.69 -2.17
N ILE A 710 7.75 -19.60 -3.38
CA ILE A 710 6.43 -18.98 -3.62
C ILE A 710 5.32 -20.04 -3.53
N SER A 711 4.57 -20.04 -2.43
CA SER A 711 3.25 -20.66 -2.36
C SER A 711 2.26 -19.83 -3.19
N PRO A 712 1.59 -20.40 -4.22
CA PRO A 712 0.69 -19.62 -5.06
C PRO A 712 -0.68 -19.38 -4.42
N VAL A 713 -1.26 -18.20 -4.62
CA VAL A 713 -2.61 -17.82 -4.14
C VAL A 713 -3.26 -16.81 -5.09
N VAL A 714 -4.55 -16.93 -5.41
CA VAL A 714 -5.33 -15.82 -6.00
C VAL A 714 -6.09 -15.06 -4.90
N ARG A 715 -6.09 -13.73 -4.98
CA ARG A 715 -6.68 -12.82 -3.97
C ARG A 715 -7.83 -11.98 -4.51
N THR A 716 -7.80 -11.62 -5.79
CA THR A 716 -8.86 -10.86 -6.47
C THR A 716 -9.04 -11.34 -7.91
N ILE A 717 -10.26 -11.23 -8.43
CA ILE A 717 -10.62 -11.47 -9.82
C ILE A 717 -11.55 -10.34 -10.27
N ALA A 718 -11.27 -9.77 -11.43
CA ALA A 718 -12.17 -8.88 -12.15
C ALA A 718 -12.42 -9.42 -13.56
N VAL A 719 -13.60 -9.16 -14.11
CA VAL A 719 -14.02 -9.71 -15.41
C VAL A 719 -14.64 -8.62 -16.29
N ASN A 720 -14.39 -8.69 -17.60
CA ASN A 720 -15.08 -7.89 -18.60
C ASN A 720 -15.42 -8.76 -19.80
N GLY A 721 -16.70 -9.11 -19.94
CA GLY A 721 -17.19 -10.02 -20.96
C GLY A 721 -16.50 -11.38 -20.88
N ALA A 722 -15.67 -11.68 -21.88
CA ALA A 722 -14.88 -12.92 -21.96
C ALA A 722 -13.40 -12.76 -21.54
N ASN A 723 -13.03 -11.62 -20.94
CA ASN A 723 -11.72 -11.40 -20.35
C ASN A 723 -11.75 -11.60 -18.83
N VAL A 724 -10.73 -12.25 -18.29
CA VAL A 724 -10.55 -12.52 -16.86
C VAL A 724 -9.20 -11.94 -16.42
N TYR A 725 -9.21 -11.11 -15.37
CA TYR A 725 -8.03 -10.44 -14.81
C TYR A 725 -7.88 -10.85 -13.36
N VAL A 726 -6.67 -11.25 -12.98
CA VAL A 726 -6.44 -12.07 -11.79
C VAL A 726 -5.26 -11.52 -11.01
N GLY A 727 -5.52 -11.16 -9.76
CA GLY A 727 -4.53 -10.60 -8.86
C GLY A 727 -4.25 -11.53 -7.69
N GLY A 728 -2.99 -11.74 -7.36
CA GLY A 728 -2.61 -12.53 -6.20
C GLY A 728 -1.10 -12.70 -6.03
N GLN A 729 -0.73 -13.82 -5.44
CA GLN A 729 0.62 -14.22 -5.06
C GLN A 729 1.06 -15.38 -5.95
N PHE A 730 1.62 -15.13 -7.13
CA PHE A 730 2.15 -16.17 -8.03
C PHE A 730 3.29 -15.67 -8.94
N SER A 731 3.98 -16.55 -9.66
CA SER A 731 5.05 -16.19 -10.61
C SER A 731 4.90 -16.83 -11.98
N VAL A 732 3.95 -17.75 -12.14
CA VAL A 732 3.55 -18.37 -13.41
C VAL A 732 2.03 -18.31 -13.54
N ALA A 733 1.54 -18.11 -14.77
CA ALA A 733 0.15 -18.29 -15.15
C ALA A 733 0.08 -18.95 -16.54
N GLY A 734 -0.74 -19.98 -16.71
CA GLY A 734 -0.88 -20.70 -17.98
C GLY A 734 0.45 -21.23 -18.55
N ASN A 735 1.35 -21.74 -17.69
CA ASN A 735 2.72 -22.15 -18.00
C ASN A 735 3.65 -21.05 -18.58
N LYS A 736 3.31 -19.77 -18.41
CA LYS A 736 4.15 -18.62 -18.80
C LYS A 736 4.54 -17.81 -17.55
N PRO A 737 5.75 -17.20 -17.51
CA PRO A 737 6.11 -16.25 -16.46
C PRO A 737 5.07 -15.12 -16.38
N SER A 738 4.51 -14.92 -15.19
CA SER A 738 3.45 -13.95 -14.93
C SER A 738 3.46 -13.66 -13.43
N TYR A 739 4.02 -12.52 -13.06
CA TYR A 739 4.24 -12.18 -11.65
C TYR A 739 3.02 -11.45 -11.10
N ARG A 740 2.29 -12.12 -10.20
CA ARG A 740 1.19 -11.59 -9.38
C ARG A 740 -0.08 -11.13 -10.11
N LEU A 741 0.01 -10.85 -11.40
CA LEU A 741 -1.05 -10.33 -12.25
C LEU A 741 -1.12 -11.13 -13.56
N ALA A 742 -2.29 -11.69 -13.86
CA ALA A 742 -2.51 -12.54 -15.02
C ALA A 742 -3.82 -12.19 -15.74
N HIS A 743 -3.88 -12.50 -17.04
CA HIS A 743 -5.01 -12.25 -17.93
C HIS A 743 -5.29 -13.44 -18.84
N TRP A 744 -6.57 -13.74 -19.03
CA TRP A 744 -7.06 -14.69 -20.04
C TRP A 744 -8.09 -13.99 -20.94
N SER A 745 -7.97 -14.19 -22.25
CA SER A 745 -8.93 -13.72 -23.26
C SER A 745 -9.54 -14.89 -24.04
N LYS A 746 -10.70 -14.64 -24.66
CA LYS A 746 -11.47 -15.65 -25.41
C LYS A 746 -10.66 -16.42 -26.47
N ASN A 747 -9.65 -15.78 -27.07
CA ASN A 747 -8.82 -16.36 -28.12
C ASN A 747 -7.73 -17.31 -27.58
N GLN A 748 -7.43 -17.31 -26.27
CA GLN A 748 -6.52 -18.29 -25.64
C GLN A 748 -7.28 -19.37 -24.85
N LEU A 749 -8.59 -19.22 -24.62
CA LEU A 749 -9.42 -20.19 -23.89
C LEU A 749 -9.85 -21.41 -24.74
N TYR A 750 -9.42 -21.49 -26.01
CA TYR A 750 -9.78 -22.54 -26.96
C TYR A 750 -8.60 -23.02 -27.83
N LEU A 751 -7.51 -23.45 -27.19
CA LEU A 751 -6.56 -24.38 -27.79
C LEU A 751 -6.58 -25.70 -26.99
N PRO A 752 -7.33 -26.73 -27.44
CA PRO A 752 -7.10 -28.08 -26.93
C PRO A 752 -5.68 -28.53 -27.29
N LEU A 753 -5.01 -29.29 -26.43
CA LEU A 753 -3.77 -29.98 -26.81
C LEU A 753 -4.08 -31.04 -27.86
N ILE A 754 -3.92 -30.68 -29.13
CA ILE A 754 -3.84 -31.62 -30.25
C ILE A 754 -2.38 -31.72 -30.64
N LEU A 755 -1.74 -32.81 -30.20
CA LEU A 755 -0.37 -33.16 -30.53
C LEU A 755 -0.17 -33.29 -32.05
N ARG A 756 0.81 -32.56 -32.59
CA ARG A 756 1.67 -32.94 -33.72
C ARG A 756 3.05 -32.33 -33.54
#